data_AF-A0A5C7QAY4-F1
#
_entry.id   AF-A0A5C7QAY4-F1
#
_cell.length_a   1.000
_cell.length_b   1.000
_cell.length_c   1.000
_cell.angle_alpha   90.00
_cell.angle_beta   90.00
_cell.angle_gamma   90.00
#
_symmetry.space_group_name_H-M   'P 1'
#
loop_
_entity.id
_entity.type
_entity.pdbx_description
1 polymer ?
#
loop_
_entity_poly.entity_id
_entity_poly.type
_entity_poly.pdbx_seq_one_letter_code
_entity_poly.pdbx_strand_id
1 'polypeptide(L)'
;MLHTPVHPAIAPAPSTPDDVAAAIERVHATAPFVVAEDIRLQFARFDSARKAFGTHIDTDMATWARYRHSVATKPWPGPGKESLPAEIGAILAQSLDDNGALRPRRRGIDVAAFTWLFIDSDRGHSGQRLRTALDDLNIAYLMVESASSMFNGNPLKWHLIIPLAEPKELPSRNLPGIDAAATLHATADWWFAVSNHIASQMFLLGGLPANANDSTAGSFPRMAYVPHMPPDQRERRVSWKDGRLFQLDAFLTATGFSGGVEAPVVYIAAGKAGTATAGRDGGGDVNNAPHAALSNVNFDGGDDFTGPTPNETTGSLVYRALDYFGLVGPKEDDNSYRVLCPWRENHSVGGNHNPDQFDDSVVVYVRGSQAGEQGGFKCYHDGGGVDGQCNRAVASDVIRWARKNGCPLPDTAAWGGAEVVGVAAAVSPIPTEPDTANLHAKAPNDASTTLSSPTPTAGATSQENVVESSLGALAANTVTVPNPTKPRPLAFPGAPRTSSPPPTPRTSYVKALTDEEKIKVVLDDARLDAAREVAIQALSKHPKYYTIGGVIYDIVYDDKPDRSGSPRRPWLRKATYADLVVEFCAVSRWVKETFDRKGGVQEAPQRPDKQVVSSVLVAGRYPRMRELNGMTHTPVFRPDGTLLQQQGYDDSTGILYRADSRVPLISDSPGRDGLAKSLQTFRDLLSDFMKVFAEPELAFGVWLAMVFTRLLRYNYSGNQPMFVISAGDAGSGKGLLADIVALIADAEDAEVIRGYSGDDAETERLLGMALKRRAPVIVWDNIARGTVLASTAFEAFLTTPKFTTRQVGTSDSISKGYWDDALQVATGNGLQTGGDMSRRVLRIDINDTTGSPTSRVLRIPDLKGYCRLHRPELVRAALTLLSGFFAAKRTGWQVSLPHFASFDKWSIVREAIVWCGLPDPYLARGRAEDDADTANFRFAIEHLRSIIEDGGLRRHGEGVLVGDVVKLLVRDHASAAPKFGTAYGFFGEAGVTLGAQHGAAVSMGKFLTKYEGRVLPDGSTKWQLKLRRAKGGSVVTVGRV
;
A
#
# COMPACT_ATOMS: atom_id res chain seq x y z
N MET A 1 4.35 44.52 -43.64
CA MET A 1 4.67 44.49 -42.20
C MET A 1 4.51 43.04 -41.76
N LEU A 2 5.60 42.37 -41.38
CA LEU A 2 5.57 41.00 -40.89
C LEU A 2 5.28 41.03 -39.39
N HIS A 3 4.23 40.33 -38.95
CA HIS A 3 4.03 40.06 -37.53
C HIS A 3 4.98 38.94 -37.09
N THR A 4 6.04 39.32 -36.37
CA THR A 4 6.87 38.37 -35.64
C THR A 4 6.02 37.71 -34.55
N PRO A 5 5.91 36.37 -34.47
CA PRO A 5 5.25 35.73 -33.34
C PRO A 5 6.09 35.97 -32.09
N VAL A 6 5.47 36.54 -31.05
CA VAL A 6 6.10 36.67 -29.73
C VAL A 6 6.13 35.28 -29.10
N HIS A 7 7.30 34.63 -29.11
CA HIS A 7 7.51 33.45 -28.29
C HIS A 7 7.33 33.84 -26.81
N PRO A 8 6.50 33.11 -26.03
CA PRO A 8 6.41 33.35 -24.60
C PRO A 8 7.79 33.12 -23.97
N ALA A 9 8.17 33.98 -23.04
CA ALA A 9 9.45 33.85 -22.34
C ALA A 9 9.48 32.49 -21.61
N ILE A 10 10.52 31.70 -21.89
CA ILE A 10 10.72 30.39 -21.26
C ILE A 10 10.85 30.62 -19.75
N ALA A 11 9.97 29.99 -18.97
CA ALA A 11 10.04 30.05 -17.51
C ALA A 11 11.39 29.46 -17.05
N PRO A 12 12.10 30.10 -16.11
CA PRO A 12 13.37 29.56 -15.61
C PRO A 12 13.14 28.16 -15.02
N ALA A 13 14.05 27.24 -15.33
CA ALA A 13 13.97 25.87 -14.84
C ALA A 13 13.97 25.85 -13.29
N PRO A 14 13.10 25.06 -12.65
CA PRO A 14 13.07 24.90 -11.20
C PRO A 14 14.45 24.55 -10.62
N SER A 15 14.82 25.22 -9.53
CA SER A 15 16.14 25.10 -8.90
C SER A 15 16.07 24.47 -7.50
N THR A 16 14.90 24.51 -6.88
CA THR A 16 14.60 23.98 -5.55
C THR A 16 13.45 22.96 -5.61
N PRO A 17 13.28 22.09 -4.59
CA PRO A 17 12.11 21.21 -4.50
C PRO A 17 10.79 21.99 -4.53
N ASP A 18 10.79 23.19 -3.94
CA ASP A 18 9.61 24.05 -3.81
C ASP A 18 9.21 24.70 -5.14
N ASP A 19 10.18 25.03 -6.00
CA ASP A 19 9.92 25.51 -7.37
C ASP A 19 9.17 24.44 -8.18
N VAL A 20 9.59 23.16 -8.07
CA VAL A 20 8.95 22.02 -8.75
C VAL A 20 7.55 21.78 -8.20
N ALA A 21 7.38 21.76 -6.88
CA ALA A 21 6.08 21.60 -6.23
C ALA A 21 5.10 22.71 -6.65
N ALA A 22 5.55 23.97 -6.67
CA ALA A 22 4.75 25.10 -7.14
C ALA A 22 4.43 25.02 -8.65
N ALA A 23 5.32 24.49 -9.49
CA ALA A 23 5.02 24.23 -10.90
C ALA A 23 3.94 23.14 -11.05
N ILE A 24 4.02 22.05 -10.28
CA ILE A 24 3.02 20.98 -10.28
C ILE A 24 1.65 21.53 -9.82
N GLU A 25 1.57 22.29 -8.73
CA GLU A 25 0.30 22.89 -8.30
C GLU A 25 -0.28 23.84 -9.35
N ARG A 26 0.52 24.72 -9.97
CA ARG A 26 0.03 25.63 -11.03
C ARG A 26 -0.55 24.85 -12.22
N VAL A 27 0.15 23.81 -12.66
CA VAL A 27 -0.25 22.98 -13.81
C VAL A 27 -1.50 22.14 -13.50
N HIS A 28 -1.66 21.67 -12.27
CA HIS A 28 -2.75 20.77 -11.87
C HIS A 28 -3.85 21.47 -11.06
N ALA A 29 -3.85 22.81 -10.98
CA ALA A 29 -4.80 23.58 -10.17
C ALA A 29 -6.28 23.34 -10.52
N THR A 30 -6.56 23.06 -11.79
CA THR A 30 -7.90 22.74 -12.32
C THR A 30 -8.10 21.25 -12.59
N ALA A 31 -7.06 20.41 -12.42
CA ALA A 31 -7.15 18.99 -12.70
C ALA A 31 -8.00 18.29 -11.61
N PRO A 32 -9.05 17.54 -11.99
CA PRO A 32 -9.90 16.87 -11.02
C PRO A 32 -9.12 15.79 -10.26
N PHE A 33 -9.50 15.59 -9.01
CA PHE A 33 -9.08 14.42 -8.26
C PHE A 33 -9.84 13.18 -8.76
N VAL A 34 -9.11 12.13 -9.17
CA VAL A 34 -9.70 10.88 -9.68
C VAL A 34 -9.34 9.74 -8.73
N VAL A 35 -10.35 8.95 -8.31
CA VAL A 35 -10.13 7.73 -7.50
C VAL A 35 -9.57 6.60 -8.37
N ALA A 36 -8.79 5.68 -7.79
CA ALA A 36 -8.03 4.69 -8.57
C ALA A 36 -8.89 3.70 -9.38
N GLU A 37 -10.16 3.48 -9.01
CA GLU A 37 -11.10 2.69 -9.81
C GLU A 37 -11.52 3.38 -11.12
N ASP A 38 -11.47 4.72 -11.15
CA ASP A 38 -11.85 5.55 -12.30
C ASP A 38 -10.63 5.94 -13.17
N ILE A 39 -9.40 5.81 -12.65
CA ILE A 39 -8.16 6.00 -13.41
C ILE A 39 -7.97 4.80 -14.36
N ARG A 40 -8.30 4.99 -15.64
CA ARG A 40 -8.07 4.01 -16.71
C ARG A 40 -6.61 4.00 -17.16
N LEU A 41 -6.06 2.82 -17.36
CA LEU A 41 -4.68 2.58 -17.79
C LEU A 41 -4.67 1.61 -18.97
N GLN A 42 -4.01 2.03 -20.07
CA GLN A 42 -3.76 1.21 -21.25
C GLN A 42 -2.26 1.00 -21.43
N PHE A 43 -1.81 -0.25 -21.54
CA PHE A 43 -0.39 -0.59 -21.65
C PHE A 43 -0.18 -2.01 -22.20
N ALA A 44 1.05 -2.35 -22.60
CA ALA A 44 1.40 -3.71 -23.01
C ALA A 44 2.10 -4.49 -21.88
N ARG A 45 1.67 -5.73 -21.61
CA ARG A 45 2.30 -6.67 -20.68
C ARG A 45 2.91 -7.87 -21.41
N PHE A 46 4.11 -8.26 -21.03
CA PHE A 46 4.84 -9.42 -21.55
C PHE A 46 5.05 -10.42 -20.40
N ASP A 47 4.75 -11.70 -20.61
CA ASP A 47 4.84 -12.72 -19.54
C ASP A 47 6.28 -12.96 -19.06
N SER A 48 7.26 -12.68 -19.92
CA SER A 48 8.67 -12.58 -19.55
C SER A 48 9.37 -11.52 -20.41
N ALA A 49 10.44 -10.92 -19.90
CA ALA A 49 11.24 -9.95 -20.66
C ALA A 49 11.94 -10.53 -21.90
N ARG A 50 11.96 -11.88 -22.05
CA ARG A 50 12.44 -12.59 -23.24
C ARG A 50 11.37 -12.72 -24.35
N LYS A 51 10.07 -12.59 -24.07
CA LYS A 51 9.03 -12.70 -25.11
C LYS A 51 9.00 -11.46 -26.00
N ALA A 52 8.92 -11.68 -27.32
CA ALA A 52 8.79 -10.60 -28.31
C ALA A 52 7.38 -9.99 -28.39
N PHE A 53 6.36 -10.80 -28.10
CA PHE A 53 4.94 -10.44 -28.13
C PHE A 53 4.34 -10.42 -26.72
N GLY A 54 3.44 -9.46 -26.48
CA GLY A 54 2.73 -9.29 -25.22
C GLY A 54 1.21 -9.37 -25.38
N THR A 55 0.50 -8.82 -24.41
CA THR A 55 -0.95 -8.67 -24.35
C THR A 55 -1.28 -7.22 -24.05
N HIS A 56 -2.27 -6.64 -24.75
CA HIS A 56 -2.78 -5.32 -24.42
C HIS A 56 -3.63 -5.41 -23.14
N ILE A 57 -3.34 -4.54 -22.17
CA ILE A 57 -4.06 -4.45 -20.91
C ILE A 57 -4.82 -3.12 -20.90
N ASP A 58 -6.15 -3.19 -20.71
CA ASP A 58 -6.99 -2.05 -20.36
C ASP A 58 -7.62 -2.35 -19.00
N THR A 59 -7.29 -1.55 -17.99
CA THR A 59 -7.66 -1.81 -16.59
C THR A 59 -7.72 -0.51 -15.79
N ASP A 60 -8.32 -0.54 -14.60
CA ASP A 60 -8.23 0.56 -13.65
C ASP A 60 -6.96 0.47 -12.79
N MET A 61 -6.51 1.62 -12.27
CA MET A 61 -5.32 1.71 -11.44
C MET A 61 -5.41 0.87 -10.16
N ALA A 62 -6.59 0.75 -9.53
CA ALA A 62 -6.75 -0.06 -8.33
C ALA A 62 -6.56 -1.56 -8.63
N THR A 63 -7.11 -2.07 -9.72
CA THR A 63 -6.92 -3.44 -10.21
C THR A 63 -5.47 -3.71 -10.59
N TRP A 64 -4.82 -2.79 -11.30
CA TRP A 64 -3.42 -2.93 -11.68
C TRP A 64 -2.46 -2.92 -10.49
N ALA A 65 -2.66 -2.00 -9.54
CA ALA A 65 -1.86 -1.92 -8.33
C ALA A 65 -2.04 -3.16 -7.45
N ARG A 66 -3.27 -3.68 -7.30
CA ARG A 66 -3.54 -4.96 -6.62
C ARG A 66 -2.87 -6.14 -7.31
N TYR A 67 -2.88 -6.19 -8.65
CA TYR A 67 -2.10 -7.20 -9.39
C TYR A 67 -0.62 -7.13 -9.02
N ARG A 68 0.02 -5.96 -9.14
CA ARG A 68 1.45 -5.76 -8.81
C ARG A 68 1.77 -6.06 -7.35
N HIS A 69 0.86 -5.78 -6.42
CA HIS A 69 0.99 -6.13 -5.00
C HIS A 69 0.89 -7.66 -4.78
N SER A 70 -0.06 -8.33 -5.43
CA SER A 70 -0.29 -9.79 -5.30
C SER A 70 0.83 -10.67 -5.86
N VAL A 71 1.65 -10.14 -6.77
CA VAL A 71 2.82 -10.83 -7.32
C VAL A 71 4.11 -10.50 -6.57
N ALA A 72 4.09 -9.47 -5.72
CA ALA A 72 5.26 -9.03 -4.96
C ALA A 72 5.69 -10.00 -3.84
N THR A 73 4.79 -10.93 -3.48
CA THR A 73 5.00 -12.04 -2.54
C THR A 73 5.22 -13.38 -3.26
N LYS A 74 5.16 -13.41 -4.60
CA LYS A 74 5.35 -14.63 -5.41
C LYS A 74 6.80 -14.72 -5.89
N PRO A 75 7.40 -15.92 -5.89
CA PRO A 75 8.77 -16.11 -6.39
C PRO A 75 8.86 -15.75 -7.88
N TRP A 76 10.09 -15.50 -8.36
CA TRP A 76 10.36 -15.34 -9.79
C TRP A 76 9.81 -16.55 -10.59
N PRO A 77 9.14 -16.36 -11.75
CA PRO A 77 8.61 -17.46 -12.55
C PRO A 77 9.66 -18.40 -13.15
N GLY A 78 10.94 -18.01 -13.11
CA GLY A 78 12.07 -18.79 -13.60
C GLY A 78 13.39 -18.37 -12.95
N PRO A 79 14.54 -18.93 -13.41
CA PRO A 79 15.81 -18.86 -12.68
C PRO A 79 16.53 -17.50 -12.74
N GLY A 80 16.13 -16.58 -13.62
CA GLY A 80 16.81 -15.29 -13.84
C GLY A 80 15.83 -14.11 -13.92
N LYS A 81 16.33 -12.87 -13.79
CA LYS A 81 15.52 -11.63 -13.77
C LYS A 81 14.70 -11.47 -15.06
N GLU A 82 15.22 -11.90 -16.18
CA GLU A 82 14.56 -11.85 -17.48
C GLU A 82 13.44 -12.90 -17.67
N SER A 83 13.22 -13.80 -16.70
CA SER A 83 11.99 -14.61 -16.60
C SER A 83 10.79 -13.80 -16.08
N LEU A 84 11.03 -12.65 -15.45
CA LEU A 84 9.99 -11.80 -14.88
C LEU A 84 9.09 -11.20 -15.97
N PRO A 85 7.77 -11.09 -15.70
CA PRO A 85 6.89 -10.29 -16.51
C PRO A 85 7.35 -8.83 -16.53
N ALA A 86 7.11 -8.17 -17.66
CA ALA A 86 7.47 -6.78 -17.88
C ALA A 86 6.29 -6.02 -18.49
N GLU A 87 6.16 -4.74 -18.16
CA GLU A 87 5.12 -3.86 -18.69
C GLU A 87 5.76 -2.65 -19.38
N ILE A 88 5.16 -2.17 -20.46
CA ILE A 88 5.59 -0.97 -21.19
C ILE A 88 4.42 0.00 -21.17
N GLY A 89 4.65 1.20 -20.62
CA GLY A 89 3.65 2.27 -20.45
C GLY A 89 3.28 2.99 -21.74
N ALA A 90 2.95 2.22 -22.77
CA ALA A 90 2.59 2.70 -24.08
C ALA A 90 1.49 1.85 -24.73
N ILE A 91 0.71 2.51 -25.57
CA ILE A 91 -0.13 1.85 -26.59
C ILE A 91 0.83 1.38 -27.70
N LEU A 92 0.87 0.08 -27.94
CA LEU A 92 1.72 -0.55 -28.95
C LEU A 92 0.87 -1.07 -30.11
N ALA A 93 1.30 -0.76 -31.33
CA ALA A 93 0.78 -1.35 -32.55
C ALA A 93 0.90 -2.89 -32.51
N GLN A 94 -0.11 -3.56 -33.06
CA GLN A 94 -0.17 -5.01 -33.06
C GLN A 94 0.47 -5.59 -34.33
N SER A 95 1.10 -6.75 -34.19
CA SER A 95 1.64 -7.56 -35.28
C SER A 95 1.17 -8.99 -35.10
N LEU A 96 1.12 -9.77 -36.18
CA LEU A 96 0.84 -11.20 -36.11
C LEU A 96 1.97 -11.90 -35.34
N ASP A 97 1.60 -12.72 -34.35
CA ASP A 97 2.49 -13.67 -33.70
C ASP A 97 2.67 -14.94 -34.55
N ASP A 98 3.50 -15.87 -34.08
CA ASP A 98 3.81 -17.13 -34.78
C ASP A 98 2.57 -18.05 -34.96
N ASN A 99 1.45 -17.74 -34.31
CA ASN A 99 0.16 -18.44 -34.42
C ASN A 99 -0.88 -17.63 -35.23
N GLY A 100 -0.50 -16.51 -35.84
CA GLY A 100 -1.40 -15.63 -36.59
C GLY A 100 -2.33 -14.76 -35.73
N ALA A 101 -2.09 -14.62 -34.43
CA ALA A 101 -2.85 -13.73 -33.56
C ALA A 101 -2.22 -12.33 -33.53
N LEU A 102 -3.04 -11.28 -33.68
CA LEU A 102 -2.57 -9.90 -33.52
C LEU A 102 -2.23 -9.61 -32.05
N ARG A 103 -0.96 -9.27 -31.78
CA ARG A 103 -0.44 -8.96 -30.44
C ARG A 103 0.52 -7.76 -30.46
N PRO A 104 0.58 -6.95 -29.39
CA PRO A 104 1.58 -5.90 -29.28
C PRO A 104 2.99 -6.48 -29.28
N ARG A 105 3.91 -5.86 -30.04
CA ARG A 105 5.31 -6.30 -30.17
C ARG A 105 6.26 -5.24 -29.63
N ARG A 106 7.36 -5.65 -29.00
CA ARG A 106 8.35 -4.73 -28.40
C ARG A 106 9.34 -4.18 -29.45
N ARG A 107 8.90 -3.28 -30.33
CA ARG A 107 9.77 -2.47 -31.20
C ARG A 107 9.47 -0.99 -31.03
N GLY A 108 10.48 -0.12 -31.17
CA GLY A 108 10.28 1.34 -31.14
C GLY A 108 9.27 1.82 -32.19
N ILE A 109 9.30 1.25 -33.39
CA ILE A 109 8.36 1.60 -34.46
C ILE A 109 6.88 1.35 -34.10
N ASP A 110 6.62 0.37 -33.21
CA ASP A 110 5.26 0.02 -32.76
C ASP A 110 4.72 0.95 -31.67
N VAL A 111 5.55 1.84 -31.09
CA VAL A 111 5.11 2.77 -30.05
C VAL A 111 4.25 3.88 -30.69
N ALA A 112 2.96 3.90 -30.32
CA ALA A 112 1.97 4.85 -30.84
C ALA A 112 1.70 6.01 -29.88
N ALA A 113 1.59 5.74 -28.57
CA ALA A 113 1.42 6.77 -27.54
C ALA A 113 1.96 6.28 -26.19
N PHE A 114 2.48 7.17 -25.34
CA PHE A 114 2.79 6.87 -23.94
C PHE A 114 1.60 7.16 -23.04
N THR A 115 1.37 6.31 -22.03
CA THR A 115 0.23 6.41 -21.10
C THR A 115 0.67 6.61 -19.64
N TRP A 116 1.93 6.32 -19.32
CA TRP A 116 2.54 6.65 -18.04
C TRP A 116 4.04 6.92 -18.16
N LEU A 117 4.53 7.76 -17.26
CA LEU A 117 5.94 8.04 -17.08
C LEU A 117 6.58 6.93 -16.25
N PHE A 118 7.82 6.58 -16.56
CA PHE A 118 8.62 5.60 -15.83
C PHE A 118 9.96 6.20 -15.41
N ILE A 119 10.26 6.10 -14.12
CA ILE A 119 11.45 6.67 -13.49
C ILE A 119 12.12 5.57 -12.68
N ASP A 120 13.45 5.43 -12.82
CA ASP A 120 14.22 4.29 -12.29
C ASP A 120 15.36 4.80 -11.40
N SER A 121 15.45 4.30 -10.16
CA SER A 121 16.44 4.73 -9.17
C SER A 121 17.22 3.54 -8.64
N ASP A 122 18.48 3.46 -9.05
CA ASP A 122 19.31 2.26 -8.92
C ASP A 122 20.52 2.43 -7.97
N ARG A 123 20.62 3.58 -7.27
CA ARG A 123 21.79 4.02 -6.49
C ARG A 123 21.65 3.91 -4.95
N GLY A 124 20.57 3.34 -4.42
CA GLY A 124 20.43 3.10 -2.98
C GLY A 124 19.73 4.19 -2.16
N HIS A 125 19.27 5.27 -2.79
CA HIS A 125 18.54 6.34 -2.10
C HIS A 125 17.06 5.97 -1.87
N SER A 126 16.49 6.41 -0.75
CA SER A 126 15.06 6.20 -0.43
C SER A 126 14.17 7.18 -1.21
N GLY A 127 13.18 6.65 -1.93
CA GLY A 127 12.15 7.47 -2.60
C GLY A 127 11.12 8.10 -1.66
N GLN A 128 11.24 7.94 -0.33
CA GLN A 128 10.22 8.33 0.65
C GLN A 128 9.88 9.82 0.64
N ARG A 129 10.86 10.71 0.42
CA ARG A 129 10.62 12.16 0.32
C ARG A 129 9.85 12.53 -0.94
N LEU A 130 10.27 12.00 -2.10
CA LEU A 130 9.56 12.15 -3.37
C LEU A 130 8.12 11.64 -3.28
N ARG A 131 7.94 10.46 -2.68
CA ARG A 131 6.62 9.89 -2.41
C ARG A 131 5.76 10.84 -1.56
N THR A 132 6.33 11.40 -0.50
CA THR A 132 5.66 12.37 0.39
C THR A 132 5.28 13.66 -0.35
N ALA A 133 6.14 14.18 -1.23
CA ALA A 133 5.85 15.37 -2.03
C ALA A 133 4.73 15.12 -3.04
N LEU A 134 4.76 13.99 -3.78
CA LEU A 134 3.65 13.58 -4.65
C LEU A 134 2.36 13.33 -3.87
N ASP A 135 2.48 12.83 -2.64
CA ASP A 135 1.38 12.69 -1.70
C ASP A 135 0.73 14.04 -1.37
N ASP A 136 1.50 15.05 -1.00
CA ASP A 136 1.00 16.38 -0.62
C ASP A 136 0.40 17.15 -1.82
N LEU A 137 0.97 16.97 -3.02
CA LEU A 137 0.51 17.51 -4.31
C LEU A 137 -0.70 16.77 -4.90
N ASN A 138 -1.17 15.69 -4.24
CA ASN A 138 -2.26 14.83 -4.69
C ASN A 138 -2.10 14.26 -6.11
N ILE A 139 -0.87 13.99 -6.56
CA ILE A 139 -0.58 13.37 -7.86
C ILE A 139 -0.79 11.86 -7.78
N ALA A 140 -1.42 11.28 -8.80
CA ALA A 140 -1.56 9.82 -8.92
C ALA A 140 -0.21 9.16 -9.23
N TYR A 141 0.18 8.12 -8.50
CA TYR A 141 1.43 7.40 -8.76
C TYR A 141 1.41 5.93 -8.28
N LEU A 142 2.35 5.15 -8.78
CA LEU A 142 2.71 3.81 -8.32
C LEU A 142 4.24 3.75 -8.14
N MET A 143 4.72 3.55 -6.92
CA MET A 143 6.14 3.36 -6.61
C MET A 143 6.37 1.93 -6.10
N VAL A 144 7.26 1.20 -6.77
CA VAL A 144 7.55 -0.22 -6.52
C VAL A 144 9.02 -0.44 -6.20
N GLU A 145 9.31 -1.32 -5.24
CA GLU A 145 10.65 -1.82 -5.01
C GLU A 145 11.03 -2.80 -6.13
N SER A 146 12.19 -2.58 -6.76
CA SER A 146 12.60 -3.35 -7.95
C SER A 146 12.80 -4.82 -7.62
N ALA A 147 12.50 -5.73 -8.54
CA ALA A 147 12.70 -7.18 -8.35
C ALA A 147 14.16 -7.54 -7.99
N SER A 148 15.14 -6.73 -8.38
CA SER A 148 16.57 -6.89 -8.01
C SER A 148 17.03 -6.03 -6.82
N SER A 149 16.16 -5.28 -6.16
CA SER A 149 16.49 -4.46 -4.96
C SER A 149 17.07 -5.32 -3.85
N MET A 150 18.22 -4.91 -3.28
CA MET A 150 18.89 -5.59 -2.15
C MET A 150 19.21 -7.08 -2.35
N PHE A 151 19.06 -7.61 -3.56
CA PHE A 151 19.37 -9.01 -3.92
C PHE A 151 20.76 -9.07 -4.57
N ASN A 152 21.56 -10.09 -4.23
CA ASN A 152 22.91 -10.31 -4.77
C ASN A 152 23.81 -9.06 -4.73
N GLY A 153 23.86 -8.38 -3.57
CA GLY A 153 24.69 -7.19 -3.36
C GLY A 153 24.20 -5.90 -4.03
N ASN A 154 23.06 -5.91 -4.72
CA ASN A 154 22.46 -4.67 -5.23
C ASN A 154 22.10 -3.70 -4.08
N PRO A 155 22.16 -2.38 -4.29
CA PRO A 155 21.61 -1.40 -3.34
C PRO A 155 20.07 -1.47 -3.28
N LEU A 156 19.44 -0.57 -2.50
CA LEU A 156 18.01 -0.29 -2.61
C LEU A 156 17.69 0.23 -4.03
N LYS A 157 16.73 -0.39 -4.70
CA LYS A 157 16.32 -0.06 -6.08
C LYS A 157 14.81 0.09 -6.15
N TRP A 158 14.30 1.15 -6.77
CA TRP A 158 12.86 1.38 -6.91
C TRP A 158 12.53 2.02 -8.25
N HIS A 159 11.33 1.73 -8.74
CA HIS A 159 10.74 2.40 -9.89
C HIS A 159 9.56 3.26 -9.44
N LEU A 160 9.43 4.46 -9.99
CA LEU A 160 8.27 5.33 -9.86
C LEU A 160 7.55 5.41 -11.20
N ILE A 161 6.22 5.28 -11.15
CA ILE A 161 5.33 5.29 -12.29
C ILE A 161 4.25 6.34 -12.04
N ILE A 162 4.01 7.20 -13.03
CA ILE A 162 3.02 8.29 -12.93
C ILE A 162 2.08 8.21 -14.15
N PRO A 163 0.78 7.91 -13.96
CA PRO A 163 -0.24 7.97 -15.02
C PRO A 163 -0.37 9.37 -15.63
N LEU A 164 -0.43 9.44 -16.96
CA LEU A 164 -0.71 10.69 -17.67
C LEU A 164 -2.20 11.01 -17.66
N ALA A 165 -2.54 12.31 -17.73
CA ALA A 165 -3.92 12.77 -17.88
C ALA A 165 -4.48 12.45 -19.28
N GLU A 166 -3.64 12.60 -20.29
CA GLU A 166 -3.92 12.27 -21.69
C GLU A 166 -2.71 11.48 -22.22
N PRO A 167 -2.90 10.44 -23.06
CA PRO A 167 -1.80 9.73 -23.68
C PRO A 167 -0.95 10.69 -24.54
N LYS A 168 0.38 10.68 -24.37
CA LYS A 168 1.26 11.45 -25.26
C LYS A 168 1.41 10.70 -26.56
N GLU A 169 0.57 11.06 -27.53
CA GLU A 169 0.60 10.51 -28.89
C GLU A 169 1.91 10.84 -29.60
N LEU A 170 2.37 9.90 -30.42
CA LEU A 170 3.55 10.06 -31.27
C LEU A 170 3.09 10.18 -32.74
N PRO A 171 3.80 10.96 -33.56
CA PRO A 171 3.40 11.18 -34.95
C PRO A 171 3.33 9.86 -35.73
N SER A 172 2.28 9.69 -36.52
CA SER A 172 2.11 8.52 -37.38
C SER A 172 3.23 8.47 -38.42
N ARG A 173 4.08 7.44 -38.31
CA ARG A 173 5.23 7.21 -39.19
C ARG A 173 4.85 6.64 -40.56
N ASN A 174 3.54 6.40 -40.79
CA ASN A 174 2.99 5.81 -42.01
C ASN A 174 2.37 6.85 -42.97
N LEU A 175 2.48 8.15 -42.67
CA LEU A 175 1.93 9.20 -43.53
C LEU A 175 2.84 9.47 -44.75
N PRO A 176 2.28 9.79 -45.92
CA PRO A 176 3.06 10.17 -47.09
C PRO A 176 3.99 11.35 -46.80
N GLY A 177 5.25 11.27 -47.23
CA GLY A 177 6.24 12.33 -47.08
C GLY A 177 6.95 12.39 -45.72
N ILE A 178 6.78 11.42 -44.83
CA ILE A 178 7.56 11.30 -43.57
C ILE A 178 8.68 10.27 -43.74
N ASP A 179 9.90 10.62 -43.32
CA ASP A 179 10.97 9.64 -43.15
C ASP A 179 10.72 8.89 -41.85
N ALA A 180 10.17 7.68 -41.97
CA ALA A 180 9.80 6.85 -40.83
C ALA A 180 11.00 6.47 -39.93
N ALA A 181 12.19 6.33 -40.49
CA ALA A 181 13.39 5.91 -39.76
C ALA A 181 14.03 7.10 -39.03
N ALA A 182 14.22 8.23 -39.72
CA ALA A 182 14.72 9.45 -39.10
C ALA A 182 13.74 10.02 -38.06
N THR A 183 12.42 9.95 -38.33
CA THR A 183 11.38 10.32 -37.36
C THR A 183 11.41 9.41 -36.14
N LEU A 184 11.61 8.09 -36.30
CA LEU A 184 11.74 7.17 -35.17
C LEU A 184 12.96 7.50 -34.29
N HIS A 185 14.11 7.79 -34.90
CA HIS A 185 15.33 8.15 -34.17
C HIS A 185 15.15 9.49 -33.43
N ALA A 186 14.69 10.54 -34.12
CA ALA A 186 14.43 11.84 -33.51
C ALA A 186 13.37 11.77 -32.39
N THR A 187 12.33 10.93 -32.55
CA THR A 187 11.33 10.68 -31.49
C THR A 187 11.95 9.99 -30.28
N ALA A 188 12.86 9.04 -30.49
CA ALA A 188 13.53 8.33 -29.40
C ALA A 188 14.45 9.27 -28.60
N ASP A 189 15.23 10.12 -29.27
CA ASP A 189 16.13 11.08 -28.63
C ASP A 189 15.33 12.18 -27.90
N TRP A 190 14.24 12.67 -28.50
CA TRP A 190 13.30 13.59 -27.86
C TRP A 190 12.68 12.97 -26.61
N TRP A 191 12.19 11.73 -26.68
CA TRP A 191 11.60 11.05 -25.51
C TRP A 191 12.63 10.79 -24.41
N PHE A 192 13.88 10.49 -24.78
CA PHE A 192 14.98 10.37 -23.83
C PHE A 192 15.26 11.70 -23.13
N ALA A 193 15.24 12.83 -23.85
CA ALA A 193 15.39 14.16 -23.27
C ALA A 193 14.20 14.52 -22.34
N VAL A 194 12.96 14.28 -22.78
CA VAL A 194 11.73 14.45 -21.97
C VAL A 194 11.80 13.63 -20.67
N SER A 195 12.14 12.34 -20.78
CA SER A 195 12.22 11.42 -19.65
C SER A 195 13.29 11.84 -18.64
N ASN A 196 14.47 12.25 -19.11
CA ASN A 196 15.55 12.73 -18.23
C ASN A 196 15.22 14.08 -17.59
N HIS A 197 14.55 15.00 -18.30
CA HIS A 197 14.07 16.25 -17.73
C HIS A 197 13.09 15.97 -16.59
N ILE A 198 12.04 15.18 -16.83
CA ILE A 198 11.05 14.79 -15.81
C ILE A 198 11.72 14.10 -14.62
N ALA A 199 12.60 13.14 -14.87
CA ALA A 199 13.35 12.47 -13.81
C ALA A 199 14.17 13.49 -13.00
N SER A 200 14.87 14.44 -13.63
CA SER A 200 15.60 15.48 -12.89
C SER A 200 14.69 16.30 -11.97
N GLN A 201 13.50 16.68 -12.43
CA GLN A 201 12.53 17.44 -11.65
C GLN A 201 11.94 16.62 -10.49
N MET A 202 11.64 15.34 -10.71
CA MET A 202 11.13 14.44 -9.67
C MET A 202 12.21 14.12 -8.62
N PHE A 203 13.47 13.96 -9.03
CA PHE A 203 14.57 13.78 -8.08
C PHE A 203 14.82 15.06 -7.28
N LEU A 204 14.78 16.24 -7.91
CA LEU A 204 14.84 17.53 -7.22
C LEU A 204 13.70 17.69 -6.20
N LEU A 205 12.45 17.41 -6.58
CA LEU A 205 11.28 17.39 -5.69
C LEU A 205 11.47 16.44 -4.50
N GLY A 206 12.14 15.30 -4.71
CA GLY A 206 12.49 14.34 -3.66
C GLY A 206 13.68 14.74 -2.78
N GLY A 207 14.41 15.81 -3.09
CA GLY A 207 15.70 16.12 -2.47
C GLY A 207 16.77 15.05 -2.74
N LEU A 208 16.68 14.36 -3.88
CA LEU A 208 17.58 13.30 -4.32
C LEU A 208 18.66 13.88 -5.25
N PRO A 209 19.90 13.36 -5.23
CA PRO A 209 20.97 13.86 -6.09
C PRO A 209 20.73 13.44 -7.55
N ALA A 210 21.10 14.30 -8.51
CA ALA A 210 20.83 14.09 -9.94
C ALA A 210 21.41 12.78 -10.51
N ASN A 211 22.51 12.27 -9.93
CA ASN A 211 23.15 11.02 -10.33
C ASN A 211 22.45 9.75 -9.81
N ALA A 212 21.38 9.89 -9.01
CA ALA A 212 20.59 8.77 -8.52
C ALA A 212 19.58 8.22 -9.55
N ASN A 213 19.30 9.00 -10.61
CA ASN A 213 18.52 8.56 -11.77
C ASN A 213 19.34 7.58 -12.65
N ASP A 214 18.75 6.46 -13.04
CA ASP A 214 19.27 5.66 -14.16
C ASP A 214 18.78 6.28 -15.48
N SER A 215 19.66 7.00 -16.17
CA SER A 215 19.34 7.63 -17.45
C SER A 215 18.88 6.63 -18.52
N THR A 216 19.21 5.34 -18.41
CA THR A 216 18.70 4.31 -19.33
C THR A 216 17.19 4.07 -19.17
N ALA A 217 16.54 4.61 -18.14
CA ALA A 217 15.09 4.64 -18.00
C ALA A 217 14.39 5.42 -19.13
N GLY A 218 15.06 6.41 -19.72
CA GLY A 218 14.56 7.16 -20.88
C GLY A 218 14.62 6.41 -22.22
N SER A 219 15.07 5.15 -22.24
CA SER A 219 15.20 4.38 -23.49
C SER A 219 13.84 4.07 -24.13
N PHE A 220 13.82 3.97 -25.45
CA PHE A 220 12.60 3.91 -26.25
C PHE A 220 12.44 2.52 -26.92
N PRO A 221 11.49 1.65 -26.50
CA PRO A 221 10.62 1.71 -25.33
C PRO A 221 11.19 0.99 -24.09
N ARG A 222 11.15 1.66 -22.92
CA ARG A 222 11.58 1.09 -21.63
C ARG A 222 10.57 0.09 -21.07
N MET A 223 11.09 -0.99 -20.48
CA MET A 223 10.32 -1.97 -19.71
C MET A 223 10.37 -1.71 -18.21
N ALA A 224 9.21 -1.72 -17.57
CA ALA A 224 9.03 -1.75 -16.12
C ALA A 224 8.78 -3.19 -15.65
N TYR A 225 9.80 -3.83 -15.08
CA TYR A 225 9.67 -5.17 -14.50
C TYR A 225 8.56 -5.23 -13.43
N VAL A 226 7.84 -6.35 -13.42
CA VAL A 226 6.79 -6.66 -12.42
C VAL A 226 7.47 -7.25 -11.17
N PRO A 227 7.25 -6.71 -9.96
CA PRO A 227 8.20 -6.79 -8.85
C PRO A 227 8.09 -8.11 -8.05
N HIS A 228 8.37 -9.26 -8.66
CA HIS A 228 8.32 -10.55 -7.95
C HIS A 228 9.43 -10.71 -6.92
N MET A 229 9.16 -11.56 -5.93
CA MET A 229 10.09 -11.95 -4.87
C MET A 229 11.29 -12.73 -5.46
N PRO A 230 12.53 -12.29 -5.21
CA PRO A 230 13.77 -12.96 -5.67
C PRO A 230 14.02 -14.29 -4.95
N PRO A 231 15.06 -15.04 -5.38
CA PRO A 231 15.47 -16.29 -4.73
C PRO A 231 15.79 -16.20 -3.22
N ASP A 232 16.11 -15.02 -2.68
CA ASP A 232 16.33 -14.82 -1.22
C ASP A 232 15.03 -14.74 -0.39
N GLN A 233 13.87 -14.91 -1.03
CA GLN A 233 12.52 -14.88 -0.42
C GLN A 233 12.14 -13.55 0.26
N ARG A 234 12.77 -12.44 -0.13
CA ARG A 234 12.38 -11.11 0.34
C ARG A 234 11.24 -10.51 -0.48
N GLU A 235 10.05 -10.43 0.11
CA GLU A 235 8.89 -9.75 -0.50
C GLU A 235 9.22 -8.34 -1.00
N ARG A 236 8.55 -7.90 -2.07
CA ARG A 236 8.72 -6.56 -2.64
C ARG A 236 7.64 -5.59 -2.19
N ARG A 237 8.03 -4.34 -1.95
CA ARG A 237 7.09 -3.26 -1.67
C ARG A 237 6.43 -2.74 -2.93
N VAL A 238 5.14 -2.47 -2.80
CA VAL A 238 4.32 -1.77 -3.79
C VAL A 238 3.54 -0.72 -3.01
N SER A 239 3.70 0.55 -3.39
CA SER A 239 2.99 1.69 -2.81
C SER A 239 2.37 2.49 -3.95
N TRP A 240 1.16 2.99 -3.77
CA TRP A 240 0.45 3.71 -4.83
C TRP A 240 -0.58 4.66 -4.25
N LYS A 241 -1.03 5.59 -5.10
CA LYS A 241 -1.97 6.65 -4.76
C LYS A 241 -2.80 7.05 -5.97
N ASP A 242 -4.10 7.21 -5.73
CA ASP A 242 -5.07 7.88 -6.58
C ASP A 242 -4.89 9.41 -6.52
N GLY A 243 -5.35 10.16 -7.53
CA GLY A 243 -4.97 11.57 -7.59
C GLY A 243 -5.39 12.32 -8.85
N ARG A 244 -4.83 13.52 -8.98
CA ARG A 244 -4.78 14.25 -10.24
C ARG A 244 -3.83 13.48 -11.17
N LEU A 245 -4.28 13.23 -12.40
CA LEU A 245 -3.45 12.62 -13.43
C LEU A 245 -2.44 13.64 -13.97
N PHE A 246 -1.28 13.17 -14.44
CA PHE A 246 -0.15 14.06 -14.73
C PHE A 246 -0.27 14.74 -16.09
N GLN A 247 -0.32 16.07 -16.07
CA GLN A 247 -0.42 16.95 -17.23
C GLN A 247 0.97 17.20 -17.83
N LEU A 248 1.46 16.23 -18.61
CA LEU A 248 2.84 16.19 -19.14
C LEU A 248 3.25 17.50 -19.85
N ASP A 249 2.48 17.91 -20.85
CA ASP A 249 2.87 18.99 -21.77
C ASP A 249 2.90 20.35 -21.09
N ALA A 250 1.92 20.59 -20.22
CA ALA A 250 1.87 21.76 -19.35
C ALA A 250 3.01 21.74 -18.30
N PHE A 251 3.40 20.56 -17.78
CA PHE A 251 4.54 20.43 -16.86
C PHE A 251 5.88 20.69 -17.55
N LEU A 252 6.11 20.16 -18.76
CA LEU A 252 7.31 20.45 -19.55
C LEU A 252 7.46 21.95 -19.82
N THR A 253 6.34 22.61 -20.18
CA THR A 253 6.29 24.06 -20.39
C THR A 253 6.58 24.83 -19.10
N ALA A 254 5.92 24.47 -17.98
CA ALA A 254 6.05 25.16 -16.70
C ALA A 254 7.40 24.95 -16.00
N THR A 255 8.19 23.97 -16.44
CA THR A 255 9.53 23.66 -15.91
C THR A 255 10.68 23.98 -16.88
N GLY A 256 10.40 24.69 -17.98
CA GLY A 256 11.41 25.21 -18.89
C GLY A 256 12.11 24.17 -19.76
N PHE A 257 11.43 23.10 -20.16
CA PHE A 257 12.01 22.07 -21.04
C PHE A 257 12.40 22.66 -22.41
N SER A 258 13.66 22.47 -22.81
CA SER A 258 14.23 23.08 -24.02
C SER A 258 14.00 22.29 -25.32
N GLY A 259 13.63 21.01 -25.23
CA GLY A 259 13.52 20.11 -26.39
C GLY A 259 12.24 20.22 -27.22
N GLY A 260 11.34 21.13 -26.88
CA GLY A 260 10.01 21.24 -27.49
C GLY A 260 9.00 20.22 -26.92
N VAL A 261 7.76 20.65 -26.75
CA VAL A 261 6.71 19.82 -26.11
C VAL A 261 6.13 18.78 -27.07
N GLU A 262 6.20 19.02 -28.38
CA GLU A 262 5.76 18.05 -29.39
C GLU A 262 6.89 17.16 -29.88
N ALA A 263 6.55 15.90 -30.18
CA ALA A 263 7.48 14.94 -30.75
C ALA A 263 7.88 15.36 -32.18
N PRO A 264 9.18 15.31 -32.55
CA PRO A 264 9.65 15.77 -33.84
C PRO A 264 9.19 14.86 -34.98
N VAL A 265 8.84 15.48 -36.11
CA VAL A 265 8.57 14.81 -37.40
C VAL A 265 9.68 15.16 -38.38
N VAL A 266 10.32 14.15 -38.96
CA VAL A 266 11.29 14.33 -40.05
C VAL A 266 10.59 14.04 -41.37
N TYR A 267 10.37 15.09 -42.16
CA TYR A 267 9.82 14.95 -43.50
C TYR A 267 10.89 14.51 -44.50
N ILE A 268 10.50 13.66 -45.46
CA ILE A 268 11.32 13.35 -46.62
C ILE A 268 11.54 14.66 -47.38
N ALA A 269 12.80 14.98 -47.71
CA ALA A 269 13.11 16.16 -48.51
C ALA A 269 12.30 16.17 -49.82
N ALA A 270 11.71 17.32 -50.15
CA ALA A 270 10.86 17.48 -51.33
C ALA A 270 11.64 17.13 -52.61
N GLY A 271 11.40 15.92 -53.13
CA GLY A 271 12.21 15.32 -54.20
C GLY A 271 12.04 13.81 -54.39
N LYS A 272 11.44 13.09 -53.42
CA LYS A 272 11.13 11.65 -53.56
C LYS A 272 9.74 11.29 -53.02
N ALA A 273 8.74 11.23 -53.90
CA ALA A 273 7.42 10.68 -53.60
C ALA A 273 6.81 10.01 -54.84
N GLY A 274 6.47 8.72 -54.72
CA GLY A 274 5.95 7.87 -55.81
C GLY A 274 7.05 7.28 -56.70
N THR A 275 6.97 6.03 -57.15
CA THR A 275 5.79 5.16 -57.33
C THR A 275 5.95 3.78 -56.68
N ALA A 276 4.81 3.17 -56.33
CA ALA A 276 4.72 1.77 -55.95
C ALA A 276 3.68 1.04 -56.81
N THR A 277 3.92 -0.26 -57.00
CA THR A 277 2.99 -1.32 -57.48
C THR A 277 2.34 -1.19 -58.87
N ALA A 278 2.79 -2.05 -59.79
CA ALA A 278 1.98 -3.13 -60.37
C ALA A 278 2.93 -4.15 -61.03
N GLY A 279 2.69 -5.45 -60.86
CA GLY A 279 3.53 -6.51 -61.44
C GLY A 279 2.78 -7.39 -62.42
N ARG A 280 3.49 -8.02 -63.37
CA ARG A 280 3.15 -9.33 -63.94
C ARG A 280 4.27 -9.93 -64.81
N ASP A 281 4.38 -11.25 -64.70
CA ASP A 281 4.69 -12.27 -65.71
C ASP A 281 5.92 -12.14 -66.65
N GLY A 282 6.66 -13.25 -66.77
CA GLY A 282 7.63 -13.49 -67.86
C GLY A 282 8.98 -13.98 -67.34
N GLY A 283 9.34 -15.24 -67.61
CA GLY A 283 10.66 -15.79 -67.28
C GLY A 283 11.60 -15.79 -68.49
N GLY A 284 12.90 -16.04 -68.23
CA GLY A 284 13.84 -16.53 -69.24
C GLY A 284 15.05 -15.63 -69.56
N ASP A 285 16.22 -16.16 -69.21
CA ASP A 285 17.41 -16.23 -70.06
C ASP A 285 18.40 -15.05 -70.26
N VAL A 286 19.49 -15.16 -69.48
CA VAL A 286 20.94 -15.11 -69.80
C VAL A 286 21.70 -13.87 -70.32
N ASN A 287 22.80 -13.59 -69.58
CA ASN A 287 24.17 -13.19 -70.01
C ASN A 287 24.36 -11.78 -70.65
N ASN A 288 25.34 -10.94 -70.29
CA ASN A 288 26.71 -11.23 -69.80
C ASN A 288 27.45 -9.95 -69.30
N ALA A 289 28.09 -10.03 -68.11
CA ALA A 289 29.44 -9.57 -67.69
C ALA A 289 30.13 -8.25 -68.21
N PRO A 290 31.21 -7.73 -67.55
CA PRO A 290 31.86 -8.16 -66.28
C PRO A 290 32.06 -7.04 -65.22
N HIS A 291 32.11 -7.45 -63.94
CA HIS A 291 32.73 -6.68 -62.84
C HIS A 291 34.21 -7.07 -62.65
N ALA A 292 35.03 -6.18 -62.08
CA ALA A 292 36.33 -6.56 -61.54
C ALA A 292 36.16 -7.43 -60.29
N ALA A 293 36.87 -8.56 -60.22
CA ALA A 293 36.70 -9.55 -59.15
C ALA A 293 37.40 -9.15 -57.84
N LEU A 294 36.75 -9.43 -56.72
CA LEU A 294 37.33 -9.37 -55.38
C LEU A 294 38.40 -10.47 -55.20
N SER A 295 39.33 -10.27 -54.26
CA SER A 295 40.39 -11.25 -53.98
C SER A 295 39.83 -12.58 -53.49
N ASN A 296 40.23 -13.69 -54.12
CA ASN A 296 39.75 -15.04 -53.78
C ASN A 296 40.58 -15.67 -52.65
N VAL A 297 40.62 -15.04 -51.49
CA VAL A 297 41.05 -15.72 -50.25
C VAL A 297 39.91 -16.65 -49.83
N ASN A 298 40.18 -17.96 -49.74
CA ASN A 298 39.18 -18.96 -49.37
C ASN A 298 39.25 -19.27 -47.88
N PHE A 299 38.18 -18.97 -47.14
CA PHE A 299 38.07 -19.24 -45.71
C PHE A 299 37.23 -20.51 -45.50
N ASP A 300 37.78 -21.68 -45.83
CA ASP A 300 37.09 -22.99 -45.67
C ASP A 300 36.97 -23.42 -44.21
N GLY A 301 35.87 -24.10 -43.83
CA GLY A 301 35.77 -24.76 -42.54
C GLY A 301 34.38 -25.01 -41.95
N GLY A 302 33.68 -26.04 -42.47
CA GLY A 302 32.63 -26.77 -41.74
C GLY A 302 31.18 -26.27 -41.90
N ASP A 303 30.23 -27.18 -41.77
CA ASP A 303 28.81 -26.99 -42.16
C ASP A 303 27.96 -26.10 -41.21
N ASP A 304 28.58 -25.30 -40.34
CA ASP A 304 27.93 -24.47 -39.31
C ASP A 304 27.83 -22.96 -39.69
N PHE A 305 27.80 -22.63 -40.99
CA PHE A 305 27.71 -21.23 -41.45
C PHE A 305 26.26 -20.70 -41.48
N THR A 306 25.96 -19.75 -40.59
CA THR A 306 24.66 -19.05 -40.51
C THR A 306 24.71 -17.58 -40.96
N GLY A 307 25.76 -17.21 -41.71
CA GLY A 307 25.94 -15.86 -42.25
C GLY A 307 24.81 -15.41 -43.19
N PRO A 308 24.55 -14.10 -43.33
CA PRO A 308 23.50 -13.60 -44.22
C PRO A 308 23.76 -13.91 -45.70
N THR A 309 25.02 -14.09 -46.09
CA THR A 309 25.45 -14.46 -47.45
C THR A 309 25.93 -15.91 -47.45
N PRO A 310 25.50 -16.77 -48.39
CA PRO A 310 25.98 -18.15 -48.47
C PRO A 310 27.50 -18.25 -48.56
N ASN A 311 28.10 -19.16 -47.79
CA ASN A 311 29.54 -19.43 -47.70
C ASN A 311 30.41 -18.24 -47.22
N GLU A 312 29.82 -17.18 -46.68
CA GLU A 312 30.55 -16.02 -46.14
C GLU A 312 30.08 -15.70 -44.70
N THR A 313 31.01 -15.27 -43.86
CA THR A 313 30.72 -14.74 -42.53
C THR A 313 30.61 -13.22 -42.58
N THR A 314 30.07 -12.61 -41.52
CA THR A 314 30.10 -11.15 -41.37
C THR A 314 31.55 -10.63 -41.39
N GLY A 315 32.49 -11.37 -40.77
CA GLY A 315 33.92 -11.07 -40.77
C GLY A 315 34.60 -11.18 -42.13
N SER A 316 34.31 -12.21 -42.94
CA SER A 316 34.92 -12.38 -44.26
C SER A 316 34.42 -11.33 -45.27
N LEU A 317 33.16 -10.91 -45.16
CA LEU A 317 32.64 -9.79 -45.95
C LEU A 317 33.32 -8.47 -45.59
N VAL A 318 33.57 -8.19 -44.29
CA VAL A 318 34.37 -7.02 -43.87
C VAL A 318 35.81 -7.12 -44.38
N TYR A 319 36.44 -8.30 -44.31
CA TYR A 319 37.78 -8.50 -44.83
C TYR A 319 37.85 -8.14 -46.33
N ARG A 320 36.97 -8.71 -47.16
CA ARG A 320 36.88 -8.41 -48.60
C ARG A 320 36.57 -6.94 -48.87
N ALA A 321 35.74 -6.32 -48.02
CA ALA A 321 35.39 -4.91 -48.10
C ALA A 321 36.62 -4.00 -47.94
N LEU A 322 37.49 -4.30 -46.98
CA LEU A 322 38.70 -3.52 -46.68
C LEU A 322 39.82 -3.83 -47.69
N ASP A 323 39.97 -5.09 -48.10
CA ASP A 323 40.98 -5.55 -49.05
C ASP A 323 40.79 -4.91 -50.44
N TYR A 324 39.54 -4.71 -50.88
CA TYR A 324 39.21 -4.00 -52.12
C TYR A 324 39.81 -2.58 -52.18
N PHE A 325 39.95 -1.90 -51.04
CA PHE A 325 40.57 -0.57 -50.94
C PHE A 325 42.04 -0.62 -50.49
N GLY A 326 42.66 -1.81 -50.42
CA GLY A 326 44.04 -1.99 -49.97
C GLY A 326 44.25 -1.69 -48.48
N LEU A 327 43.20 -1.75 -47.66
CA LEU A 327 43.23 -1.41 -46.23
C LEU A 327 43.51 -2.63 -45.32
N VAL A 328 43.83 -3.80 -45.89
CA VAL A 328 44.22 -5.00 -45.12
C VAL A 328 45.75 -5.06 -44.99
N GLY A 329 46.21 -5.31 -43.78
CA GLY A 329 47.62 -5.40 -43.40
C GLY A 329 48.05 -6.81 -43.05
N PRO A 330 49.13 -6.96 -42.25
CA PRO A 330 49.64 -8.28 -41.88
C PRO A 330 48.63 -9.09 -41.07
N LYS A 331 48.61 -10.41 -41.34
CA LYS A 331 47.88 -11.41 -40.57
C LYS A 331 48.43 -11.47 -39.14
N GLU A 332 47.56 -11.44 -38.14
CA GLU A 332 47.93 -11.38 -36.72
C GLU A 332 47.84 -12.75 -36.05
N ASP A 333 46.75 -13.47 -36.28
CA ASP A 333 46.60 -14.89 -35.95
C ASP A 333 45.85 -15.62 -37.08
N ASP A 334 45.55 -16.91 -36.89
CA ASP A 334 44.95 -17.72 -37.96
C ASP A 334 43.61 -17.21 -38.54
N ASN A 335 42.85 -16.42 -37.77
CA ASN A 335 41.53 -15.89 -38.14
C ASN A 335 41.42 -14.35 -38.08
N SER A 336 42.50 -13.61 -37.78
CA SER A 336 42.47 -12.15 -37.64
C SER A 336 43.59 -11.43 -38.40
N TYR A 337 43.27 -10.21 -38.85
CA TYR A 337 44.18 -9.35 -39.63
C TYR A 337 44.13 -7.92 -39.09
N ARG A 338 45.29 -7.27 -39.01
CA ARG A 338 45.38 -5.83 -38.76
C ARG A 338 44.94 -5.08 -40.01
N VAL A 339 44.18 -4.00 -39.84
CA VAL A 339 43.60 -3.24 -40.95
C VAL A 339 43.67 -1.74 -40.68
N LEU A 340 43.72 -0.92 -41.73
CA LEU A 340 43.53 0.52 -41.56
C LEU A 340 42.04 0.82 -41.40
N CYS A 341 41.69 1.69 -40.45
CA CYS A 341 40.31 2.14 -40.29
C CYS A 341 39.85 2.91 -41.55
N PRO A 342 38.65 2.62 -42.10
CA PRO A 342 38.11 3.40 -43.23
C PRO A 342 37.95 4.89 -42.94
N TRP A 343 37.80 5.25 -41.67
CA TRP A 343 37.64 6.61 -41.17
C TRP A 343 38.87 7.11 -40.41
N ARG A 344 40.07 6.59 -40.73
CA ARG A 344 41.33 6.95 -40.06
C ARG A 344 41.66 8.45 -40.06
N GLU A 345 41.10 9.22 -41.00
CA GLU A 345 41.20 10.68 -41.05
C GLU A 345 40.61 11.37 -39.79
N ASN A 346 39.70 10.69 -39.08
CA ASN A 346 39.09 11.16 -37.83
C ASN A 346 39.85 10.70 -36.57
N HIS A 347 41.00 10.04 -36.72
CA HIS A 347 41.83 9.61 -35.60
C HIS A 347 42.80 10.71 -35.17
N SER A 348 43.03 10.84 -33.86
CA SER A 348 44.09 11.69 -33.31
C SER A 348 45.42 10.94 -33.28
N VAL A 349 46.48 11.50 -33.87
CA VAL A 349 47.83 10.91 -33.79
C VAL A 349 48.32 10.95 -32.34
N GLY A 350 48.63 9.78 -31.78
CA GLY A 350 49.08 9.60 -30.40
C GLY A 350 50.46 8.95 -30.33
N GLY A 351 51.12 9.00 -29.18
CA GLY A 351 52.53 8.57 -29.03
C GLY A 351 52.85 7.14 -29.49
N ASN A 352 51.86 6.24 -29.49
CA ASN A 352 51.95 4.85 -29.98
C ASN A 352 50.92 4.50 -31.09
N HIS A 353 50.14 5.46 -31.61
CA HIS A 353 49.15 5.21 -32.67
C HIS A 353 49.41 6.13 -33.87
N ASN A 354 49.64 5.51 -35.03
CA ASN A 354 49.72 6.19 -36.31
C ASN A 354 48.58 5.68 -37.21
N PRO A 355 47.57 6.51 -37.54
CA PRO A 355 46.40 6.08 -38.30
C PRO A 355 46.71 5.57 -39.71
N ASP A 356 47.85 5.94 -40.29
CA ASP A 356 48.32 5.47 -41.62
C ASP A 356 49.28 4.27 -41.54
N GLN A 357 49.38 3.59 -40.39
CA GLN A 357 50.16 2.36 -40.20
C GLN A 357 49.32 1.25 -39.55
N PHE A 358 49.69 -0.01 -39.84
CA PHE A 358 49.01 -1.19 -39.27
C PHE A 358 49.51 -1.49 -37.86
N ASP A 359 48.70 -1.18 -36.84
CA ASP A 359 48.90 -1.57 -35.44
C ASP A 359 47.79 -2.54 -34.96
N ASP A 360 47.82 -2.92 -33.69
CA ASP A 360 46.86 -3.86 -33.06
C ASP A 360 45.54 -3.19 -32.60
N SER A 361 45.37 -1.88 -32.84
CA SER A 361 44.19 -1.13 -32.40
C SER A 361 42.98 -1.24 -33.33
N VAL A 362 43.18 -1.72 -34.56
CA VAL A 362 42.13 -1.90 -35.56
C VAL A 362 42.29 -3.26 -36.25
N VAL A 363 41.36 -4.17 -35.96
CA VAL A 363 41.45 -5.59 -36.33
C VAL A 363 40.14 -6.06 -36.95
N VAL A 364 40.22 -6.85 -38.01
CA VAL A 364 39.09 -7.65 -38.52
C VAL A 364 39.26 -9.10 -38.08
N TYR A 365 38.20 -9.65 -37.48
CA TYR A 365 38.08 -11.07 -37.15
C TYR A 365 37.24 -11.74 -38.22
N VAL A 366 37.84 -12.61 -39.02
CA VAL A 366 37.15 -13.29 -40.13
C VAL A 366 36.09 -14.28 -39.59
N ARG A 367 36.34 -14.85 -38.41
CA ARG A 367 35.40 -15.70 -37.67
C ARG A 367 35.42 -15.32 -36.19
N GLY A 368 34.38 -15.72 -35.44
CA GLY A 368 34.43 -15.61 -33.98
C GLY A 368 35.25 -16.71 -33.32
N SER A 369 35.25 -16.69 -32.00
CA SER A 369 36.02 -17.60 -31.12
C SER A 369 35.31 -18.94 -30.85
N GLN A 370 34.01 -19.01 -31.08
CA GLN A 370 33.18 -20.22 -30.90
C GLN A 370 32.47 -20.61 -32.21
N ALA A 371 32.11 -21.89 -32.33
CA ALA A 371 31.36 -22.40 -33.49
C ALA A 371 30.02 -21.65 -33.65
N GLY A 372 29.73 -21.18 -34.87
CA GLY A 372 28.55 -20.38 -35.20
C GLY A 372 28.72 -18.85 -35.04
N GLU A 373 29.83 -18.35 -34.47
CA GLU A 373 30.07 -16.90 -34.36
C GLU A 373 30.59 -16.28 -35.68
N GLN A 374 29.92 -15.23 -36.17
CA GLN A 374 30.10 -14.72 -37.53
C GLN A 374 31.31 -13.79 -37.77
N GLY A 375 32.22 -13.62 -36.81
CA GLY A 375 33.32 -12.64 -36.90
C GLY A 375 32.82 -11.18 -36.91
N GLY A 376 33.72 -10.23 -37.16
CA GLY A 376 33.37 -8.81 -37.20
C GLY A 376 34.55 -7.84 -37.24
N PHE A 377 34.24 -6.55 -37.20
CA PHE A 377 35.19 -5.44 -37.18
C PHE A 377 35.36 -4.90 -35.74
N LYS A 378 36.57 -4.46 -35.38
CA LYS A 378 36.81 -3.74 -34.13
C LYS A 378 37.84 -2.63 -34.31
N CYS A 379 37.49 -1.43 -33.87
CA CYS A 379 38.39 -0.29 -33.68
C CYS A 379 38.38 0.07 -32.19
N TYR A 380 39.56 0.22 -31.57
CA TYR A 380 39.69 0.57 -30.16
C TYR A 380 39.75 2.10 -29.90
N HIS A 381 39.44 2.94 -30.89
CA HIS A 381 39.59 4.39 -30.82
C HIS A 381 38.27 5.17 -30.88
N ASP A 382 38.11 6.12 -29.94
CA ASP A 382 37.04 7.12 -29.92
C ASP A 382 37.29 8.22 -30.98
N GLY A 383 37.29 7.84 -32.27
CA GLY A 383 37.60 8.77 -33.37
C GLY A 383 36.50 9.82 -33.57
N GLY A 384 36.82 11.08 -33.26
CA GLY A 384 36.00 12.27 -33.52
C GLY A 384 34.63 12.36 -32.82
N GLY A 385 34.19 11.32 -32.11
CA GLY A 385 32.86 11.26 -31.48
C GLY A 385 31.70 11.03 -32.46
N VAL A 386 31.96 10.59 -33.69
CA VAL A 386 30.91 10.29 -34.68
C VAL A 386 30.57 8.80 -34.66
N ASP A 387 29.36 8.47 -34.20
CA ASP A 387 28.87 7.10 -34.14
C ASP A 387 28.77 6.45 -35.54
N GLY A 388 29.15 5.17 -35.62
CA GLY A 388 29.15 4.40 -36.88
C GLY A 388 30.33 4.72 -37.81
N GLN A 389 31.40 5.33 -37.29
CA GLN A 389 32.65 5.59 -38.03
C GLN A 389 33.87 4.95 -37.35
N CYS A 390 34.37 5.52 -36.26
CA CYS A 390 35.51 4.97 -35.53
C CYS A 390 35.08 4.57 -34.12
N ASN A 391 34.39 5.48 -33.42
CA ASN A 391 33.70 5.17 -32.17
C ASN A 391 32.59 4.12 -32.42
N ARG A 392 32.68 2.97 -31.75
CA ARG A 392 31.69 1.86 -31.75
C ARG A 392 31.28 1.32 -33.13
N ALA A 393 32.06 1.58 -34.18
CA ALA A 393 31.73 1.09 -35.51
C ALA A 393 31.70 -0.44 -35.55
N VAL A 394 30.62 -0.97 -36.13
CA VAL A 394 30.40 -2.41 -36.28
C VAL A 394 30.62 -2.84 -37.74
N ALA A 395 30.65 -4.15 -37.98
CA ALA A 395 30.85 -4.74 -39.30
C ALA A 395 29.90 -4.17 -40.39
N SER A 396 28.66 -3.84 -40.03
CA SER A 396 27.68 -3.25 -40.96
C SER A 396 28.05 -1.86 -41.45
N ASP A 397 28.75 -1.09 -40.62
CA ASP A 397 29.15 0.28 -40.97
C ASP A 397 30.28 0.23 -42.00
N VAL A 398 31.25 -0.67 -41.81
CA VAL A 398 32.35 -0.89 -42.77
C VAL A 398 31.83 -1.41 -44.10
N ILE A 399 30.91 -2.38 -44.10
CA ILE A 399 30.30 -2.90 -45.34
C ILE A 399 29.47 -1.82 -46.05
N ARG A 400 28.72 -0.99 -45.31
CA ARG A 400 27.98 0.16 -45.87
C ARG A 400 28.92 1.22 -46.45
N TRP A 401 30.01 1.56 -45.74
CA TRP A 401 31.04 2.47 -46.22
C TRP A 401 31.70 1.94 -47.50
N ALA A 402 32.07 0.66 -47.54
CA ALA A 402 32.72 0.05 -48.68
C ALA A 402 31.82 0.04 -49.93
N ARG A 403 30.54 -0.31 -49.77
CA ARG A 403 29.53 -0.23 -50.84
C ARG A 403 29.35 1.21 -51.35
N LYS A 404 29.27 2.20 -50.45
CA LYS A 404 29.16 3.62 -50.82
C LYS A 404 30.36 4.11 -51.65
N ASN A 405 31.54 3.54 -51.42
CA ASN A 405 32.77 3.83 -52.15
C ASN A 405 33.05 2.86 -53.32
N GLY A 406 32.06 2.07 -53.75
CA GLY A 406 32.11 1.29 -55.00
C GLY A 406 32.51 -0.19 -54.88
N CYS A 407 32.71 -0.73 -53.67
CA CYS A 407 33.08 -2.14 -53.49
C CYS A 407 31.89 -3.08 -53.82
N PRO A 408 32.04 -4.03 -54.78
CA PRO A 408 30.95 -4.88 -55.27
C PRO A 408 30.69 -6.09 -54.35
N LEU A 409 30.25 -5.85 -53.12
CA LEU A 409 29.90 -6.90 -52.16
C LEU A 409 28.47 -7.43 -52.38
N PRO A 410 28.22 -8.75 -52.22
CA PRO A 410 26.90 -9.34 -52.40
C PRO A 410 25.85 -8.70 -51.49
N ASP A 411 24.62 -8.56 -52.00
CA ASP A 411 23.55 -7.79 -51.35
C ASP A 411 22.54 -8.69 -50.62
N THR A 412 22.13 -8.27 -49.43
CA THR A 412 21.06 -8.88 -48.64
C THR A 412 20.32 -7.81 -47.84
N ALA A 413 19.00 -7.96 -47.74
CA ALA A 413 18.08 -6.94 -47.22
C ALA A 413 18.34 -6.46 -45.78
N ALA A 414 19.20 -7.16 -45.01
CA ALA A 414 19.60 -6.73 -43.67
C ALA A 414 20.68 -5.61 -43.65
N TRP A 415 21.28 -5.26 -44.80
CA TRP A 415 22.50 -4.41 -44.86
C TRP A 415 22.40 -3.23 -45.85
N GLY A 416 21.25 -3.01 -46.49
CA GLY A 416 21.03 -1.98 -47.51
C GLY A 416 20.20 -0.78 -47.01
N GLY A 417 20.77 0.43 -47.10
CA GLY A 417 20.04 1.71 -46.99
C GLY A 417 20.79 2.77 -47.80
N ALA A 418 20.10 3.55 -48.63
CA ALA A 418 20.70 4.15 -49.84
C ALA A 418 20.46 5.67 -50.06
N GLU A 419 21.50 6.34 -50.59
CA GLU A 419 21.50 7.59 -51.41
C GLU A 419 22.88 7.77 -52.11
N VAL A 420 23.18 8.69 -53.06
CA VAL A 420 22.75 10.10 -53.27
C VAL A 420 22.59 10.46 -54.79
N VAL A 421 21.54 11.23 -55.11
CA VAL A 421 21.30 12.29 -56.14
C VAL A 421 22.26 12.52 -57.35
N GLY A 422 21.66 12.91 -58.51
CA GLY A 422 22.31 13.60 -59.64
C GLY A 422 21.36 14.62 -60.36
N VAL A 423 21.91 15.71 -60.91
CA VAL A 423 21.24 16.93 -61.47
C VAL A 423 21.11 16.79 -63.02
N ALA A 424 20.17 17.34 -63.81
CA ALA A 424 19.75 18.74 -63.98
C ALA A 424 18.62 18.91 -65.07
N ALA A 425 18.30 20.19 -65.37
CA ALA A 425 17.54 20.74 -66.52
C ALA A 425 16.01 20.95 -66.39
N ALA A 426 15.49 21.90 -67.17
CA ALA A 426 14.28 22.69 -66.87
C ALA A 426 13.21 22.66 -67.99
N VAL A 427 12.15 23.46 -67.79
CA VAL A 427 11.11 23.97 -68.74
C VAL A 427 9.67 23.44 -68.50
N SER A 428 8.74 24.37 -68.28
CA SER A 428 7.27 24.18 -68.29
C SER A 428 6.69 24.47 -69.70
N PRO A 429 5.50 23.96 -70.08
CA PRO A 429 4.25 24.69 -69.80
C PRO A 429 2.92 23.86 -69.66
N ILE A 430 2.01 24.32 -68.78
CA ILE A 430 0.63 24.86 -69.02
C ILE A 430 -0.20 24.26 -70.21
N PRO A 431 -1.55 24.03 -70.14
CA PRO A 431 -2.50 23.64 -69.06
C PRO A 431 -3.58 22.60 -69.54
N THR A 432 -4.63 22.29 -68.75
CA THR A 432 -6.08 22.58 -69.05
C THR A 432 -7.08 22.05 -68.00
N GLU A 433 -8.20 22.77 -67.89
CA GLU A 433 -9.43 22.67 -67.06
C GLU A 433 -10.51 21.66 -67.60
N PRO A 434 -11.78 21.60 -67.11
CA PRO A 434 -12.37 21.72 -65.74
C PRO A 434 -13.53 20.70 -65.45
N ASP A 435 -14.24 20.88 -64.32
CA ASP A 435 -15.73 20.91 -64.09
C ASP A 435 -16.16 20.28 -62.73
N THR A 436 -16.75 21.01 -61.77
CA THR A 436 -18.19 21.40 -61.54
C THR A 436 -19.17 20.22 -61.39
N ALA A 437 -20.24 20.18 -60.57
CA ALA A 437 -20.90 21.01 -59.53
C ALA A 437 -21.58 20.02 -58.51
N ASN A 438 -21.86 20.24 -57.21
CA ASN A 438 -22.51 21.29 -56.39
C ASN A 438 -24.07 21.18 -56.23
N LEU A 439 -24.56 21.34 -54.98
CA LEU A 439 -25.93 21.76 -54.51
C LEU A 439 -27.02 20.76 -53.98
N HIS A 440 -27.22 20.79 -52.64
CA HIS A 440 -28.47 21.08 -51.86
C HIS A 440 -29.77 20.19 -51.78
N ALA A 441 -30.08 19.75 -50.52
CA ALA A 441 -31.16 20.26 -49.62
C ALA A 441 -32.38 19.40 -49.15
N LYS A 442 -32.79 19.70 -47.88
CA LYS A 442 -34.12 19.60 -47.19
C LYS A 442 -34.63 18.30 -46.50
N ALA A 443 -35.33 18.52 -45.37
CA ALA A 443 -36.14 17.59 -44.53
C ALA A 443 -37.67 17.84 -44.74
N PRO A 444 -38.66 17.09 -44.15
CA PRO A 444 -38.99 17.09 -42.68
C PRO A 444 -39.80 15.88 -42.06
N ASN A 445 -39.99 15.92 -40.73
CA ASN A 445 -41.07 15.49 -39.78
C ASN A 445 -42.08 14.27 -39.91
N ASP A 446 -42.24 13.59 -38.75
CA ASP A 446 -43.47 13.27 -37.94
C ASP A 446 -44.27 11.93 -37.94
N ALA A 447 -44.90 11.69 -36.75
CA ALA A 447 -45.97 10.73 -36.33
C ALA A 447 -45.63 9.23 -36.07
N SER A 448 -46.35 8.43 -35.25
CA SER A 448 -47.25 8.58 -34.06
C SER A 448 -47.88 7.20 -33.67
N THR A 449 -48.06 6.81 -32.39
CA THR A 449 -49.25 6.04 -31.88
C THR A 449 -49.27 5.83 -30.34
N THR A 450 -50.44 5.50 -29.77
CA THR A 450 -50.81 5.57 -28.34
C THR A 450 -51.57 4.32 -27.82
N LEU A 451 -51.67 4.14 -26.48
CA LEU A 451 -52.82 3.51 -25.77
C LEU A 451 -52.69 3.66 -24.22
N SER A 452 -53.78 3.53 -23.45
CA SER A 452 -53.83 3.96 -22.02
C SER A 452 -54.81 3.22 -21.10
N SER A 453 -54.49 3.18 -19.79
CA SER A 453 -55.40 3.10 -18.60
C SER A 453 -56.22 1.79 -18.37
N PRO A 454 -56.84 1.53 -17.18
CA PRO A 454 -57.09 2.41 -16.02
C PRO A 454 -56.84 1.84 -14.58
N THR A 455 -57.13 2.68 -13.57
CA THR A 455 -57.06 2.52 -12.10
C THR A 455 -58.21 1.65 -11.51
N PRO A 456 -58.16 1.33 -10.19
CA PRO A 456 -59.24 1.83 -9.31
C PRO A 456 -58.79 2.33 -7.92
N THR A 457 -59.69 3.03 -7.22
CA THR A 457 -59.47 3.68 -5.90
C THR A 457 -60.63 3.42 -4.94
N ALA A 458 -60.34 2.94 -3.72
CA ALA A 458 -61.12 3.04 -2.47
C ALA A 458 -60.30 2.36 -1.34
N GLY A 459 -60.34 2.72 -0.05
CA GLY A 459 -61.15 3.73 0.65
C GLY A 459 -61.85 3.14 1.88
N ALA A 460 -61.18 3.11 3.04
CA ALA A 460 -61.83 2.77 4.33
C ALA A 460 -61.06 3.34 5.54
N THR A 461 -61.80 3.95 6.46
CA THR A 461 -61.34 4.50 7.74
C THR A 461 -61.79 3.63 8.92
N SER A 462 -60.99 3.51 9.97
CA SER A 462 -61.50 3.19 11.31
C SER A 462 -60.67 3.88 12.40
N GLN A 463 -61.31 4.77 13.16
CA GLN A 463 -60.85 5.20 14.48
C GLN A 463 -61.33 4.17 15.51
N GLU A 464 -60.52 3.89 16.52
CA GLU A 464 -60.99 3.43 17.83
C GLU A 464 -60.18 4.10 18.95
N ASN A 465 -60.75 4.14 20.15
CA ASN A 465 -60.61 5.26 21.07
C ASN A 465 -60.47 4.77 22.53
N VAL A 466 -59.60 5.42 23.33
CA VAL A 466 -59.60 5.39 24.82
C VAL A 466 -59.18 4.01 25.43
N VAL A 467 -58.29 3.89 26.43
CA VAL A 467 -58.37 4.35 27.83
C VAL A 467 -56.96 4.62 28.41
N GLU A 468 -56.80 5.71 29.16
CA GLU A 468 -55.68 5.89 30.09
C GLU A 468 -55.90 5.09 31.39
N SER A 469 -54.87 4.40 31.90
CA SER A 469 -54.77 4.15 33.33
C SER A 469 -53.32 4.15 33.80
N SER A 470 -53.00 5.10 34.66
CA SER A 470 -51.73 5.21 35.36
C SER A 470 -51.77 4.43 36.67
N LEU A 471 -50.75 3.64 36.95
CA LEU A 471 -50.32 3.19 38.29
C LEU A 471 -49.01 2.41 38.17
N GLY A 472 -47.98 2.79 38.92
CA GLY A 472 -46.68 2.12 38.92
C GLY A 472 -46.54 1.10 40.05
N ALA A 473 -45.76 0.03 39.83
CA ALA A 473 -45.22 -0.80 40.90
C ALA A 473 -43.95 -1.56 40.47
N LEU A 474 -43.08 -1.77 41.45
CA LEU A 474 -41.76 -2.38 41.38
C LEU A 474 -41.71 -3.86 40.93
N ALA A 475 -40.61 -4.18 40.25
CA ALA A 475 -39.76 -5.37 40.40
C ALA A 475 -40.38 -6.80 40.49
N ALA A 476 -40.13 -7.60 39.45
CA ALA A 476 -39.74 -9.01 39.58
C ALA A 476 -38.95 -9.47 38.34
N ASN A 477 -37.67 -9.84 38.52
CA ASN A 477 -36.87 -10.49 37.46
C ASN A 477 -37.20 -11.99 37.45
N THR A 478 -38.02 -12.44 36.50
CA THR A 478 -38.23 -13.87 36.23
C THR A 478 -37.35 -14.38 35.10
N VAL A 479 -36.64 -15.47 35.39
CA VAL A 479 -35.78 -16.20 34.46
C VAL A 479 -36.53 -16.51 33.16
N THR A 480 -35.97 -16.10 32.02
CA THR A 480 -36.43 -16.55 30.70
C THR A 480 -35.31 -17.30 29.98
N VAL A 481 -35.58 -18.56 29.62
CA VAL A 481 -34.76 -19.37 28.72
C VAL A 481 -34.57 -18.61 27.40
N PRO A 482 -33.37 -18.58 26.79
CA PRO A 482 -33.12 -17.78 25.58
C PRO A 482 -33.98 -18.26 24.41
N ASN A 483 -34.98 -17.44 24.06
CA ASN A 483 -35.82 -17.63 22.88
C ASN A 483 -35.04 -17.18 21.62
N PRO A 484 -34.85 -18.03 20.60
CA PRO A 484 -34.03 -17.73 19.41
C PRO A 484 -34.65 -16.73 18.41
N THR A 485 -35.58 -15.88 18.85
CA THR A 485 -36.38 -14.99 18.00
C THR A 485 -36.47 -13.54 18.49
N LYS A 486 -35.39 -12.98 19.06
CA LYS A 486 -35.27 -11.50 19.07
C LYS A 486 -35.12 -11.02 17.62
N PRO A 487 -36.01 -10.14 17.11
CA PRO A 487 -35.86 -9.60 15.75
C PRO A 487 -34.53 -8.86 15.64
N ARG A 488 -33.75 -9.19 14.61
CA ARG A 488 -32.48 -8.50 14.35
C ARG A 488 -32.76 -7.03 14.05
N PRO A 489 -31.91 -6.08 14.48
CA PRO A 489 -32.02 -4.70 14.04
C PRO A 489 -31.96 -4.64 12.50
N LEU A 490 -32.80 -3.82 11.89
CA LEU A 490 -32.73 -3.57 10.45
C LEU A 490 -31.35 -2.97 10.12
N ALA A 491 -30.65 -3.52 9.13
CA ALA A 491 -29.34 -3.03 8.74
C ALA A 491 -29.42 -1.73 7.92
N PHE A 492 -28.59 -0.76 8.31
CA PHE A 492 -28.41 0.55 7.66
C PHE A 492 -29.70 1.40 7.55
N PRO A 493 -30.44 1.61 8.64
CA PRO A 493 -31.62 2.48 8.65
C PRO A 493 -31.20 3.92 8.36
N GLY A 494 -31.95 4.59 7.47
CA GLY A 494 -31.66 5.97 7.05
C GLY A 494 -30.56 6.13 5.98
N ALA A 495 -29.91 5.05 5.54
CA ALA A 495 -28.89 5.13 4.48
C ALA A 495 -29.51 5.37 3.08
N PRO A 496 -28.90 6.23 2.23
CA PRO A 496 -29.37 6.46 0.86
C PRO A 496 -29.14 5.23 -0.04
N ARG A 497 -29.85 5.17 -1.18
CA ARG A 497 -29.64 4.09 -2.18
C ARG A 497 -28.25 4.19 -2.82
N THR A 498 -27.93 5.37 -3.36
CA THR A 498 -26.64 5.68 -4.00
C THR A 498 -25.73 6.46 -3.05
N SER A 499 -24.42 6.40 -3.29
CA SER A 499 -23.43 7.20 -2.56
C SER A 499 -23.40 8.63 -3.10
N SER A 500 -23.22 9.63 -2.23
CA SER A 500 -22.66 10.91 -2.69
C SER A 500 -21.20 10.72 -3.12
N PRO A 501 -20.64 11.56 -4.02
CA PRO A 501 -19.21 11.55 -4.31
C PRO A 501 -18.38 11.83 -3.05
N PRO A 502 -17.14 11.33 -2.96
CA PRO A 502 -16.23 11.65 -1.86
C PRO A 502 -15.81 13.14 -1.90
N PRO A 503 -15.44 13.72 -0.75
CA PRO A 503 -14.97 15.11 -0.69
C PRO A 503 -13.63 15.28 -1.42
N THR A 504 -13.46 16.37 -2.15
CA THR A 504 -12.18 16.71 -2.80
C THR A 504 -11.11 17.01 -1.74
N PRO A 505 -9.89 16.47 -1.83
CA PRO A 505 -8.80 16.85 -0.93
C PRO A 505 -8.51 18.35 -1.03
N ARG A 506 -8.38 19.04 0.11
CA ARG A 506 -7.75 20.36 0.10
C ARG A 506 -6.23 20.17 0.04
N THR A 507 -5.56 20.98 -0.78
CA THR A 507 -4.11 20.98 -0.82
C THR A 507 -3.54 21.68 0.41
N SER A 508 -2.50 21.12 1.01
CA SER A 508 -1.74 21.74 2.09
C SER A 508 -0.24 21.75 1.80
N TYR A 509 0.12 22.19 0.59
CA TYR A 509 1.51 22.46 0.25
C TYR A 509 1.99 23.71 1.01
N VAL A 510 3.00 23.54 1.86
CA VAL A 510 3.59 24.64 2.64
C VAL A 510 4.77 25.22 1.85
N LYS A 511 4.51 26.31 1.11
CA LYS A 511 5.53 27.11 0.42
C LYS A 511 6.61 27.58 1.41
N ALA A 512 7.88 27.43 1.06
CA ALA A 512 8.97 28.06 1.79
C ALA A 512 8.87 29.61 1.76
N LEU A 513 9.38 30.24 2.84
CA LEU A 513 9.36 31.69 3.01
C LEU A 513 10.58 32.34 2.34
N THR A 514 10.37 33.40 1.57
CA THR A 514 11.46 34.29 1.13
C THR A 514 12.07 35.03 2.33
N ASP A 515 13.25 35.63 2.17
CA ASP A 515 13.90 36.36 3.28
C ASP A 515 13.09 37.59 3.76
N GLU A 516 12.22 38.14 2.92
CA GLU A 516 11.24 39.19 3.27
C GLU A 516 10.02 38.62 4.03
N GLU A 517 9.62 37.38 3.74
CA GLU A 517 8.50 36.69 4.41
C GLU A 517 8.90 36.10 5.79
N LYS A 518 10.21 35.90 6.03
CA LYS A 518 10.80 35.49 7.30
C LYS A 518 10.66 36.57 8.37
N ILE A 519 10.38 36.14 9.60
CA ILE A 519 10.20 37.07 10.73
C ILE A 519 11.55 37.65 11.17
N LYS A 520 11.64 38.99 11.22
CA LYS A 520 12.80 39.71 11.79
C LYS A 520 12.85 39.53 13.31
N VAL A 521 13.89 38.89 13.82
CA VAL A 521 14.23 38.87 15.26
C VAL A 521 15.34 39.88 15.50
N VAL A 522 15.07 40.89 16.33
CA VAL A 522 16.07 41.87 16.78
C VAL A 522 16.70 41.39 18.08
N LEU A 523 18.03 41.35 18.11
CA LEU A 523 18.81 41.10 19.32
C LEU A 523 19.05 42.40 20.07
N ASP A 524 18.34 42.56 21.18
CA ASP A 524 18.56 43.58 22.20
C ASP A 524 19.02 42.88 23.49
N ASP A 525 20.25 43.18 23.93
CA ASP A 525 20.87 42.58 25.11
C ASP A 525 20.10 42.95 26.41
N ALA A 526 19.30 44.02 26.40
CA ALA A 526 18.44 44.43 27.51
C ALA A 526 17.02 43.82 27.46
N ARG A 527 16.58 43.27 26.31
CA ARG A 527 15.19 42.81 26.06
C ARG A 527 15.13 41.40 25.47
N LEU A 528 15.80 40.47 26.14
CA LEU A 528 15.75 39.03 25.84
C LEU A 528 14.32 38.48 25.81
N ASP A 529 13.42 39.05 26.62
CA ASP A 529 12.00 38.72 26.66
C ASP A 529 11.30 39.00 25.32
N ALA A 530 11.52 40.18 24.73
CA ALA A 530 10.95 40.56 23.45
C ALA A 530 11.53 39.72 22.31
N ALA A 531 12.84 39.50 22.29
CA ALA A 531 13.50 38.64 21.32
C ALA A 531 12.95 37.20 21.36
N ARG A 532 12.70 36.66 22.57
CA ARG A 532 12.08 35.33 22.77
C ARG A 532 10.66 35.28 22.22
N GLU A 533 9.82 36.28 22.46
CA GLU A 533 8.43 36.31 21.97
C GLU A 533 8.36 36.35 20.44
N VAL A 534 9.22 37.16 19.80
CA VAL A 534 9.32 37.23 18.34
C VAL A 534 9.90 35.93 17.76
N ALA A 535 10.86 35.29 18.44
CA ALA A 535 11.35 33.96 18.06
C ALA A 535 10.27 32.87 18.18
N ILE A 536 9.43 32.88 19.22
CA ILE A 536 8.27 31.97 19.33
C ILE A 536 7.29 32.20 18.17
N GLN A 537 7.02 33.46 17.80
CA GLN A 537 6.19 33.79 16.64
C GLN A 537 6.82 33.34 15.30
N ALA A 538 8.14 33.37 15.17
CA ALA A 538 8.82 32.80 14.01
C ALA A 538 8.65 31.27 13.97
N LEU A 539 8.90 30.59 15.08
CA LEU A 539 8.78 29.13 15.19
C LEU A 539 7.34 28.65 14.96
N SER A 540 6.32 29.44 15.32
CA SER A 540 4.92 29.08 15.06
C SER A 540 4.56 28.98 13.57
N LYS A 541 5.34 29.60 12.67
CA LYS A 541 5.21 29.42 11.21
C LYS A 541 5.85 28.12 10.70
N HIS A 542 6.63 27.40 11.52
CA HIS A 542 7.44 26.28 11.04
C HIS A 542 6.62 24.97 10.93
N PRO A 543 6.54 24.32 9.76
CA PRO A 543 5.67 23.16 9.55
C PRO A 543 6.08 21.90 10.35
N LYS A 544 7.37 21.78 10.70
CA LYS A 544 7.96 20.65 11.45
C LYS A 544 7.61 20.64 12.96
N TYR A 545 7.37 21.80 13.57
CA TYR A 545 7.28 21.92 15.03
C TYR A 545 5.85 22.06 15.56
N TYR A 546 5.66 21.47 16.74
CA TYR A 546 4.41 21.42 17.48
C TYR A 546 4.70 21.56 18.99
N THR A 547 3.67 21.84 19.77
CA THR A 547 3.74 21.87 21.24
C THR A 547 2.91 20.78 21.87
N ILE A 548 3.39 20.26 22.99
CA ILE A 548 2.85 19.10 23.71
C ILE A 548 2.96 19.42 25.20
N GLY A 549 1.85 19.79 25.85
CA GLY A 549 1.84 20.06 27.29
C GLY A 549 2.88 21.09 27.74
N GLY A 550 3.06 22.17 26.96
CA GLY A 550 4.05 23.22 27.26
C GLY A 550 5.50 22.88 26.90
N VAL A 551 5.75 21.86 26.06
CA VAL A 551 7.08 21.49 25.54
C VAL A 551 7.07 21.44 24.01
N ILE A 552 8.13 21.92 23.36
CA ILE A 552 8.27 21.87 21.88
C ILE A 552 8.75 20.48 21.45
N TYR A 553 8.09 19.93 20.43
CA TYR A 553 8.45 18.68 19.77
C TYR A 553 8.59 18.87 18.26
N ASP A 554 9.44 18.05 17.66
CA ASP A 554 9.67 17.95 16.22
C ASP A 554 9.39 16.53 15.73
N ILE A 555 9.01 16.42 14.46
CA ILE A 555 8.76 15.13 13.81
C ILE A 555 10.05 14.66 13.15
N VAL A 556 10.60 13.56 13.64
CA VAL A 556 11.80 12.93 13.10
C VAL A 556 11.40 11.84 12.12
N TYR A 557 12.04 11.86 10.96
CA TYR A 557 12.00 10.80 9.97
C TYR A 557 13.28 10.00 10.10
N ASP A 558 13.18 8.68 10.05
CA ASP A 558 14.34 7.79 9.98
C ASP A 558 14.36 7.13 8.61
N ASP A 559 15.31 7.55 7.77
CA ASP A 559 15.50 7.00 6.42
C ASP A 559 15.98 5.54 6.45
N LYS A 560 16.38 5.02 7.62
CA LYS A 560 16.75 3.62 7.79
C LYS A 560 15.51 2.75 7.95
N PRO A 561 15.45 1.61 7.23
CA PRO A 561 14.40 0.64 7.49
C PRO A 561 14.51 0.04 8.90
N ASP A 562 13.39 -0.48 9.40
CA ASP A 562 13.33 -1.32 10.59
C ASP A 562 13.91 -2.73 10.34
N ARG A 563 13.79 -3.60 11.34
CA ARG A 563 14.30 -4.99 11.28
C ARG A 563 13.58 -5.88 10.25
N SER A 564 12.35 -5.53 9.85
CA SER A 564 11.61 -6.16 8.75
C SER A 564 11.98 -5.57 7.37
N GLY A 565 12.82 -4.54 7.35
CA GLY A 565 13.15 -3.78 6.16
C GLY A 565 12.17 -2.64 5.85
N SER A 566 11.18 -2.34 6.71
CA SER A 566 10.10 -1.38 6.45
C SER A 566 10.47 0.06 6.86
N PRO A 567 10.01 1.10 6.13
CA PRO A 567 10.23 2.48 6.53
C PRO A 567 9.71 2.70 7.95
N ARG A 568 10.56 3.23 8.83
CA ARG A 568 10.17 3.50 10.21
C ARG A 568 9.14 4.63 10.22
N ARG A 569 8.12 4.49 11.07
CA ARG A 569 7.17 5.58 11.30
C ARG A 569 7.89 6.81 11.84
N PRO A 570 7.50 8.01 11.36
CA PRO A 570 7.92 9.25 11.98
C PRO A 570 7.58 9.26 13.47
N TRP A 571 8.48 9.76 14.30
CA TRP A 571 8.30 9.79 15.76
C TRP A 571 8.56 11.19 16.31
N LEU A 572 7.99 11.47 17.48
CA LEU A 572 8.08 12.77 18.15
C LEU A 572 9.33 12.84 19.02
N ARG A 573 10.26 13.72 18.63
CA ARG A 573 11.45 14.05 19.42
C ARG A 573 11.22 15.37 20.15
N LYS A 574 11.64 15.45 21.41
CA LYS A 574 11.67 16.73 22.14
C LYS A 574 12.71 17.64 21.47
N ALA A 575 12.30 18.84 21.07
CA ALA A 575 13.18 19.74 20.35
C ALA A 575 14.45 20.05 21.18
N THR A 576 15.58 20.18 20.49
CA THR A 576 16.88 20.47 21.11
C THR A 576 17.43 21.79 20.63
N TYR A 577 18.36 22.36 21.39
CA TYR A 577 19.04 23.61 21.02
C TYR A 577 19.70 23.53 19.63
N ALA A 578 20.44 22.45 19.37
CA ALA A 578 21.18 22.27 18.13
C ALA A 578 20.26 22.14 16.90
N ASP A 579 19.09 21.52 17.06
CA ASP A 579 18.08 21.37 16.02
C ASP A 579 17.40 22.73 15.72
N LEU A 580 16.89 23.42 16.77
CA LEU A 580 16.21 24.69 16.61
C LEU A 580 17.09 25.80 16.02
N VAL A 581 18.37 25.88 16.37
CA VAL A 581 19.28 26.92 15.81
C VAL A 581 19.37 26.82 14.28
N VAL A 582 19.36 25.61 13.71
CA VAL A 582 19.39 25.43 12.25
C VAL A 582 18.05 25.82 11.63
N GLU A 583 16.96 25.34 12.24
CA GLU A 583 15.61 25.44 11.66
C GLU A 583 15.02 26.85 11.80
N PHE A 584 15.51 27.66 12.76
CA PHE A 584 15.21 29.09 12.82
C PHE A 584 15.60 29.85 11.55
N CYS A 585 16.66 29.44 10.84
CA CYS A 585 17.08 30.08 9.58
C CYS A 585 16.05 29.93 8.43
N ALA A 586 15.13 28.95 8.53
CA ALA A 586 14.05 28.76 7.57
C ALA A 586 12.88 29.74 7.77
N VAL A 587 12.64 30.20 9.00
CA VAL A 587 11.46 31.02 9.36
C VAL A 587 11.76 32.42 9.91
N SER A 588 13.03 32.73 10.17
CA SER A 588 13.44 34.02 10.74
C SER A 588 14.76 34.54 10.18
N ARG A 589 14.86 35.87 10.08
CA ARG A 589 16.10 36.61 9.88
C ARG A 589 16.50 37.26 11.20
N TRP A 590 17.75 37.10 11.62
CA TRP A 590 18.23 37.62 12.90
C TRP A 590 19.15 38.81 12.65
N VAL A 591 18.98 39.89 13.40
CA VAL A 591 19.81 41.09 13.30
C VAL A 591 20.13 41.67 14.66
N LYS A 592 21.23 42.40 14.76
CA LYS A 592 21.51 43.32 15.86
C LYS A 592 21.47 44.74 15.32
N GLU A 593 20.71 45.61 15.95
CA GLU A 593 20.62 47.01 15.58
C GLU A 593 21.79 47.77 16.20
N THR A 594 22.49 48.54 15.38
CA THR A 594 23.60 49.41 15.80
C THR A 594 23.31 50.84 15.35
N PHE A 595 23.84 51.82 16.07
CA PHE A 595 23.67 53.23 15.72
C PHE A 595 24.92 53.74 15.01
N ASP A 596 24.75 54.38 13.86
CA ASP A 596 25.84 55.05 13.17
C ASP A 596 26.21 56.40 13.82
N ARG A 597 27.30 57.01 13.37
CA ARG A 597 27.80 58.30 13.89
C ARG A 597 26.84 59.49 13.71
N LYS A 598 25.75 59.34 12.96
CA LYS A 598 24.70 60.34 12.74
C LYS A 598 23.39 59.98 13.46
N GLY A 599 23.35 58.87 14.21
CA GLY A 599 22.15 58.38 14.90
C GLY A 599 21.22 57.53 14.03
N GLY A 600 21.62 57.15 12.81
CA GLY A 600 20.88 56.23 11.97
C GLY A 600 21.00 54.79 12.48
N VAL A 601 19.88 54.04 12.47
CA VAL A 601 19.88 52.61 12.81
C VAL A 601 20.39 51.79 11.62
N GLN A 602 21.39 50.94 11.84
CA GLN A 602 21.87 49.95 10.90
C GLN A 602 21.57 48.54 11.42
N GLU A 603 21.10 47.66 10.53
CA GLU A 603 20.86 46.24 10.84
C GLU A 603 22.10 45.41 10.47
N ALA A 604 22.81 44.88 11.47
CA ALA A 604 23.88 43.91 11.25
C ALA A 604 23.30 42.48 11.31
N PRO A 605 23.35 41.68 10.23
CA PRO A 605 22.88 40.30 10.24
C PRO A 605 23.57 39.44 11.31
N GLN A 606 22.80 38.56 11.95
CA GLN A 606 23.26 37.68 13.03
C GLN A 606 22.82 36.24 12.76
N ARG A 607 23.45 35.30 13.48
CA ARG A 607 22.95 33.93 13.62
C ARG A 607 21.90 33.87 14.73
N PRO A 608 21.01 32.85 14.76
CA PRO A 608 20.11 32.63 15.89
C PRO A 608 20.86 32.58 17.22
N ASP A 609 20.47 33.45 18.16
CA ASP A 609 21.22 33.64 19.41
C ASP A 609 21.04 32.48 20.40
N LYS A 610 22.13 32.15 21.09
CA LYS A 610 22.16 31.04 22.06
C LYS A 610 21.23 31.26 23.24
N GLN A 611 21.20 32.46 23.82
CA GLN A 611 20.38 32.77 24.99
C GLN A 611 18.90 32.81 24.61
N VAL A 612 18.56 33.46 23.49
CA VAL A 612 17.18 33.53 22.98
C VAL A 612 16.66 32.12 22.71
N VAL A 613 17.34 31.30 21.89
CA VAL A 613 16.89 29.94 21.56
C VAL A 613 16.81 29.03 22.81
N SER A 614 17.75 29.16 23.75
CA SER A 614 17.68 28.43 25.03
C SER A 614 16.46 28.86 25.86
N SER A 615 16.13 30.15 25.88
CA SER A 615 14.96 30.68 26.59
C SER A 615 13.64 30.27 25.92
N VAL A 616 13.62 30.09 24.59
CA VAL A 616 12.47 29.55 23.86
C VAL A 616 12.19 28.12 24.35
N LEU A 617 13.19 27.24 24.42
CA LEU A 617 13.01 25.84 24.84
C LEU A 617 12.40 25.63 26.24
N VAL A 618 12.53 26.62 27.13
CA VAL A 618 12.03 26.57 28.51
C VAL A 618 10.88 27.54 28.77
N ALA A 619 10.30 28.17 27.73
CA ALA A 619 9.28 29.21 27.91
C ALA A 619 7.98 28.70 28.54
N GLY A 620 7.66 27.40 28.40
CA GLY A 620 6.47 26.75 28.97
C GLY A 620 5.12 27.18 28.38
N ARG A 621 5.07 28.33 27.69
CA ARG A 621 3.91 28.87 26.98
C ARG A 621 4.34 29.32 25.58
N TYR A 622 3.61 28.86 24.57
CA TYR A 622 3.92 29.12 23.17
C TYR A 622 2.70 29.66 22.41
N PRO A 623 2.41 30.96 22.49
CA PRO A 623 1.28 31.55 21.78
C PRO A 623 1.38 31.31 20.27
N ARG A 624 0.27 30.92 19.63
CA ARG A 624 0.13 30.63 18.19
C ARG A 624 0.88 29.38 17.68
N MET A 625 1.65 28.68 18.51
CA MET A 625 2.14 27.35 18.12
C MET A 625 1.01 26.33 18.10
N ARG A 626 1.07 25.40 17.14
CA ARG A 626 0.12 24.30 16.98
C ARG A 626 0.32 23.29 18.12
N GLU A 627 -0.73 23.09 18.93
CA GLU A 627 -0.73 22.06 19.96
C GLU A 627 -1.13 20.72 19.34
N LEU A 628 -0.17 19.79 19.30
CA LEU A 628 -0.44 18.44 18.83
C LEU A 628 -1.22 17.72 19.93
N ASN A 629 -2.38 17.14 19.60
CA ASN A 629 -3.25 16.37 20.50
C ASN A 629 -3.30 14.87 20.12
N GLY A 630 -2.39 14.42 19.27
CA GLY A 630 -2.31 13.05 18.79
C GLY A 630 -1.75 12.97 17.39
N MET A 631 -1.13 11.83 17.07
CA MET A 631 -0.75 11.47 15.71
C MET A 631 -1.54 10.21 15.33
N THR A 632 -1.97 10.11 14.07
CA THR A 632 -2.65 8.92 13.55
C THR A 632 -2.13 8.57 12.17
N HIS A 633 -2.04 7.28 11.88
CA HIS A 633 -1.61 6.74 10.58
C HIS A 633 -2.78 6.23 9.72
N THR A 634 -3.99 6.41 10.23
CA THR A 634 -5.27 5.98 9.64
C THR A 634 -6.27 7.13 9.75
N PRO A 635 -7.20 7.30 8.79
CA PRO A 635 -8.30 8.24 8.97
C PRO A 635 -9.11 7.92 10.24
N VAL A 636 -9.54 8.95 10.95
CA VAL A 636 -10.27 8.83 12.23
C VAL A 636 -11.43 9.81 12.28
N PHE A 637 -12.46 9.52 13.07
CA PHE A 637 -13.59 10.43 13.21
C PHE A 637 -13.30 11.51 14.26
N ARG A 638 -13.62 12.76 13.91
CA ARG A 638 -13.63 13.91 14.82
C ARG A 638 -14.81 13.81 15.80
N PRO A 639 -14.85 14.58 16.89
CA PRO A 639 -15.97 14.58 17.85
C PRO A 639 -17.35 14.93 17.25
N ASP A 640 -17.40 15.66 16.15
CA ASP A 640 -18.63 16.01 15.42
C ASP A 640 -19.16 14.89 14.49
N GLY A 641 -18.42 13.78 14.37
CA GLY A 641 -18.77 12.67 13.47
C GLY A 641 -18.35 12.89 12.01
N THR A 642 -17.55 13.91 11.71
CA THR A 642 -16.88 14.05 10.41
C THR A 642 -15.59 13.23 10.35
N LEU A 643 -15.20 12.80 9.15
CA LEU A 643 -14.00 12.00 8.95
C LEU A 643 -12.76 12.88 8.70
N LEU A 644 -11.72 12.73 9.52
CA LEU A 644 -10.38 13.25 9.25
C LEU A 644 -9.66 12.28 8.30
N GLN A 645 -9.78 12.53 6.99
CA GLN A 645 -9.16 11.74 5.91
C GLN A 645 -8.20 12.55 5.01
N GLN A 646 -7.98 13.83 5.32
CA GLN A 646 -6.97 14.66 4.67
C GLN A 646 -5.68 14.64 5.49
N GLN A 647 -4.54 14.32 4.86
CA GLN A 647 -3.24 14.36 5.53
C GLN A 647 -2.90 15.78 5.98
N GLY A 648 -2.15 15.89 7.08
CA GLY A 648 -1.77 17.15 7.69
C GLY A 648 -2.35 17.32 9.10
N TYR A 649 -2.11 18.50 9.66
CA TYR A 649 -2.57 18.88 10.99
C TYR A 649 -4.00 19.43 10.90
N ASP A 650 -4.89 18.89 11.72
CA ASP A 650 -6.27 19.34 11.85
C ASP A 650 -6.38 20.38 12.98
N ASP A 651 -6.57 21.64 12.63
CA ASP A 651 -6.64 22.74 13.61
C ASP A 651 -7.81 22.60 14.60
N SER A 652 -8.87 21.85 14.26
CA SER A 652 -10.07 21.71 15.11
C SER A 652 -9.89 20.70 16.23
N THR A 653 -9.08 19.66 16.02
CA THR A 653 -8.79 18.63 17.03
C THR A 653 -7.37 18.67 17.56
N GLY A 654 -6.44 19.31 16.86
CA GLY A 654 -5.00 19.24 17.09
C GLY A 654 -4.36 17.92 16.62
N ILE A 655 -5.08 17.08 15.86
CA ILE A 655 -4.58 15.76 15.42
C ILE A 655 -3.76 15.92 14.14
N LEU A 656 -2.61 15.27 14.08
CA LEU A 656 -1.83 15.13 12.85
C LEU A 656 -2.11 13.76 12.20
N TYR A 657 -2.78 13.76 11.05
CA TYR A 657 -2.97 12.56 10.24
C TYR A 657 -1.85 12.41 9.19
N ARG A 658 -1.19 11.23 9.19
CA ARG A 658 -0.07 10.88 8.32
C ARG A 658 -0.26 9.49 7.73
N ALA A 659 -0.71 9.38 6.49
CA ALA A 659 -1.00 8.08 5.89
C ALA A 659 0.30 7.29 5.60
N ASP A 660 0.41 6.06 6.13
CA ASP A 660 1.47 5.13 5.70
C ASP A 660 1.12 4.48 4.35
N SER A 661 -0.16 4.18 4.16
CA SER A 661 -0.77 3.79 2.91
C SER A 661 -2.08 4.53 2.75
N ARG A 662 -2.35 5.05 1.55
CA ARG A 662 -3.57 5.84 1.33
C ARG A 662 -4.78 4.92 1.23
N VAL A 663 -5.78 5.22 2.05
CA VAL A 663 -7.13 4.69 1.92
C VAL A 663 -7.88 5.57 0.92
N PRO A 664 -8.57 5.01 -0.11
CA PRO A 664 -9.40 5.80 -1.01
C PRO A 664 -10.42 6.63 -0.23
N LEU A 665 -10.70 7.84 -0.70
CA LEU A 665 -11.55 8.78 0.01
C LEU A 665 -12.97 8.22 0.22
N ILE A 666 -13.47 8.40 1.43
CA ILE A 666 -14.76 7.89 1.87
C ILE A 666 -15.80 8.99 1.72
N SER A 667 -16.96 8.63 1.18
CA SER A 667 -18.11 9.53 1.10
C SER A 667 -18.68 9.82 2.49
N ASP A 668 -19.06 11.08 2.74
CA ASP A 668 -19.74 11.49 3.98
C ASP A 668 -21.20 11.00 4.07
N SER A 669 -21.72 10.38 3.02
CA SER A 669 -23.04 9.73 2.94
C SER A 669 -23.00 8.54 1.94
N PRO A 670 -22.42 7.40 2.34
CA PRO A 670 -22.26 6.24 1.47
C PRO A 670 -23.58 5.51 1.23
N GLY A 671 -23.73 4.97 0.02
CA GLY A 671 -24.93 4.23 -0.40
C GLY A 671 -25.04 2.84 0.24
N ARG A 672 -26.27 2.36 0.40
CA ARG A 672 -26.61 1.09 1.07
C ARG A 672 -25.88 -0.14 0.52
N ASP A 673 -25.64 -0.19 -0.79
CA ASP A 673 -24.91 -1.29 -1.43
C ASP A 673 -23.42 -1.30 -1.04
N GLY A 674 -22.81 -0.11 -0.89
CA GLY A 674 -21.43 0.03 -0.41
C GLY A 674 -21.29 -0.38 1.06
N LEU A 675 -22.28 -0.03 1.88
CA LEU A 675 -22.38 -0.44 3.28
C LEU A 675 -22.54 -1.97 3.42
N ALA A 676 -23.42 -2.58 2.65
CA ALA A 676 -23.61 -4.04 2.64
C ALA A 676 -22.33 -4.78 2.20
N LYS A 677 -21.67 -4.32 1.13
CA LYS A 677 -20.37 -4.86 0.69
C LYS A 677 -19.30 -4.72 1.79
N SER A 678 -19.22 -3.56 2.44
CA SER A 678 -18.25 -3.31 3.52
C SER A 678 -18.44 -4.24 4.73
N LEU A 679 -19.68 -4.50 5.13
CA LEU A 679 -19.97 -5.46 6.20
C LEU A 679 -19.65 -6.90 5.77
N GLN A 680 -19.93 -7.25 4.51
CA GLN A 680 -19.61 -8.56 3.96
C GLN A 680 -18.10 -8.82 3.89
N THR A 681 -17.27 -7.81 3.58
CA THR A 681 -15.80 -7.92 3.62
C THR A 681 -15.29 -8.47 4.96
N PHE A 682 -15.82 -7.99 6.09
CA PHE A 682 -15.43 -8.50 7.41
C PHE A 682 -15.98 -9.90 7.71
N ARG A 683 -17.18 -10.24 7.21
CA ARG A 683 -17.73 -11.60 7.32
C ARG A 683 -16.91 -12.61 6.53
N ASP A 684 -16.41 -12.23 5.36
CA ASP A 684 -15.50 -13.04 4.56
C ASP A 684 -14.14 -13.21 5.24
N LEU A 685 -13.57 -12.13 5.77
CA LEU A 685 -12.30 -12.15 6.54
C LEU A 685 -12.37 -13.11 7.73
N LEU A 686 -13.47 -13.08 8.49
CA LEU A 686 -13.68 -13.92 9.68
C LEU A 686 -14.42 -15.23 9.40
N SER A 687 -14.61 -15.61 8.13
CA SER A 687 -15.50 -16.73 7.75
C SER A 687 -15.14 -18.08 8.39
N ASP A 688 -13.89 -18.32 8.77
CA ASP A 688 -13.49 -19.52 9.53
C ASP A 688 -13.69 -19.40 11.04
N PHE A 689 -13.55 -18.19 11.62
CA PHE A 689 -13.86 -17.93 13.02
C PHE A 689 -15.38 -17.99 13.30
N MET A 690 -16.20 -17.53 12.36
CA MET A 690 -17.67 -17.63 12.43
C MET A 690 -18.18 -19.06 12.64
N LYS A 691 -17.40 -20.08 12.24
CA LYS A 691 -17.74 -21.50 12.40
C LYS A 691 -17.44 -22.04 13.81
N VAL A 692 -16.60 -21.36 14.59
CA VAL A 692 -16.09 -21.81 15.90
C VAL A 692 -16.38 -20.83 17.05
N PHE A 693 -16.99 -19.67 16.79
CA PHE A 693 -17.49 -18.80 17.85
C PHE A 693 -18.70 -19.44 18.56
N ALA A 694 -18.77 -19.32 19.88
CA ALA A 694 -19.90 -19.82 20.67
C ALA A 694 -21.21 -19.06 20.34
N GLU A 695 -21.13 -17.75 20.15
CA GLU A 695 -22.22 -16.89 19.69
C GLU A 695 -21.78 -16.08 18.44
N PRO A 696 -21.85 -16.64 17.22
CA PRO A 696 -21.15 -16.08 16.07
C PRO A 696 -21.46 -14.61 15.73
N GLU A 697 -22.75 -14.21 15.72
CA GLU A 697 -23.12 -12.82 15.39
C GLU A 697 -22.75 -11.82 16.50
N LEU A 698 -22.80 -12.24 17.77
CA LEU A 698 -22.40 -11.39 18.89
C LEU A 698 -20.87 -11.25 18.94
N ALA A 699 -20.13 -12.36 18.82
CA ALA A 699 -18.67 -12.36 18.73
C ALA A 699 -18.16 -11.52 17.55
N PHE A 700 -18.83 -11.61 16.39
CA PHE A 700 -18.55 -10.75 15.23
C PHE A 700 -18.77 -9.26 15.52
N GLY A 701 -19.88 -8.91 16.18
CA GLY A 701 -20.16 -7.54 16.61
C GLY A 701 -19.16 -7.01 17.63
N VAL A 702 -18.73 -7.84 18.59
CA VAL A 702 -17.69 -7.48 19.58
C VAL A 702 -16.33 -7.30 18.91
N TRP A 703 -15.94 -8.18 17.97
CA TRP A 703 -14.68 -8.02 17.23
C TRP A 703 -14.70 -6.77 16.35
N LEU A 704 -15.79 -6.49 15.64
CA LEU A 704 -15.91 -5.27 14.83
C LEU A 704 -15.91 -4.01 15.72
N ALA A 705 -16.45 -4.10 16.94
CA ALA A 705 -16.35 -3.04 17.95
C ALA A 705 -14.89 -2.77 18.36
N MET A 706 -13.99 -3.75 18.36
CA MET A 706 -12.55 -3.53 18.60
C MET A 706 -11.94 -2.63 17.51
N VAL A 707 -12.24 -2.90 16.23
CA VAL A 707 -11.79 -2.08 15.09
C VAL A 707 -12.38 -0.67 15.17
N PHE A 708 -13.69 -0.55 15.42
CA PHE A 708 -14.35 0.75 15.54
C PHE A 708 -13.85 1.56 16.75
N THR A 709 -13.49 0.91 17.86
CA THR A 709 -12.92 1.57 19.05
C THR A 709 -11.63 2.32 18.71
N ARG A 710 -10.79 1.77 17.82
CA ARG A 710 -9.57 2.43 17.31
C ARG A 710 -9.88 3.57 16.33
N LEU A 711 -10.80 3.37 15.38
CA LEU A 711 -11.14 4.41 14.38
C LEU A 711 -11.97 5.58 14.96
N LEU A 712 -12.66 5.35 16.08
CA LEU A 712 -13.41 6.35 16.85
C LEU A 712 -12.62 6.88 18.07
N ARG A 713 -11.32 6.55 18.20
CA ARG A 713 -10.47 6.91 19.36
C ARG A 713 -10.42 8.41 19.69
N TYR A 714 -10.67 9.26 18.70
CA TYR A 714 -10.71 10.72 18.82
C TYR A 714 -12.13 11.32 18.70
N ASN A 715 -13.15 10.47 18.49
CA ASN A 715 -14.56 10.89 18.40
C ASN A 715 -15.20 11.03 19.79
N TYR A 716 -14.79 10.21 20.76
CA TYR A 716 -15.29 10.28 22.13
C TYR A 716 -14.14 10.51 23.13
N SER A 717 -14.43 11.26 24.19
CA SER A 717 -13.57 11.38 25.37
C SER A 717 -14.13 10.49 26.48
N GLY A 718 -13.32 9.55 26.98
CA GLY A 718 -13.73 8.64 28.05
C GLY A 718 -12.99 7.31 28.01
N ASN A 719 -13.39 6.42 28.91
CA ASN A 719 -12.82 5.08 28.98
C ASN A 719 -13.38 4.15 27.90
N GLN A 720 -12.65 3.08 27.61
CA GLN A 720 -13.06 1.98 26.73
C GLN A 720 -12.97 0.65 27.53
N PRO A 721 -13.89 -0.30 27.32
CA PRO A 721 -13.84 -1.60 27.98
C PRO A 721 -12.62 -2.40 27.50
N MET A 722 -12.19 -3.37 28.30
CA MET A 722 -11.21 -4.37 27.87
C MET A 722 -11.93 -5.47 27.07
N PHE A 723 -11.28 -5.99 26.03
CA PHE A 723 -11.81 -7.11 25.26
C PHE A 723 -11.17 -8.41 25.73
N VAL A 724 -11.97 -9.46 25.93
CA VAL A 724 -11.52 -10.77 26.40
C VAL A 724 -11.73 -11.78 25.28
N ILE A 725 -10.68 -12.47 24.85
CA ILE A 725 -10.75 -13.55 23.87
C ILE A 725 -10.36 -14.86 24.56
N SER A 726 -11.34 -15.71 24.83
CA SER A 726 -11.19 -16.98 25.51
C SER A 726 -11.41 -18.15 24.54
N ALA A 727 -10.79 -19.30 24.81
CA ALA A 727 -10.99 -20.53 24.05
C ALA A 727 -10.79 -21.75 24.95
N GLY A 728 -11.32 -22.90 24.54
CA GLY A 728 -11.03 -24.17 25.21
C GLY A 728 -9.54 -24.52 25.22
N ASP A 729 -8.88 -24.34 24.07
CA ASP A 729 -7.54 -24.87 23.81
C ASP A 729 -6.54 -23.83 23.24
N ALA A 730 -5.25 -24.16 23.36
CA ALA A 730 -4.17 -23.44 22.68
C ALA A 730 -4.28 -23.57 21.14
N GLY A 731 -3.66 -22.65 20.40
CA GLY A 731 -3.72 -22.67 18.93
C GLY A 731 -5.07 -22.25 18.29
N SER A 732 -6.12 -22.03 19.09
CA SER A 732 -7.47 -21.66 18.59
C SER A 732 -7.58 -20.32 17.84
N GLY A 733 -6.51 -19.52 17.75
CA GLY A 733 -6.49 -18.24 17.03
C GLY A 733 -6.78 -16.99 17.86
N LYS A 734 -6.72 -17.07 19.20
CA LYS A 734 -7.02 -15.94 20.11
C LYS A 734 -6.16 -14.69 19.85
N GLY A 735 -4.83 -14.85 19.88
CA GLY A 735 -3.90 -13.76 19.57
C GLY A 735 -4.04 -13.25 18.13
N LEU A 736 -4.31 -14.15 17.18
CA LEU A 736 -4.54 -13.79 15.77
C LEU A 736 -5.71 -12.81 15.61
N LEU A 737 -6.83 -13.00 16.34
CA LEU A 737 -7.96 -12.07 16.32
C LEU A 737 -7.61 -10.66 16.83
N ALA A 738 -6.68 -10.55 17.77
CA ALA A 738 -6.20 -9.28 18.29
C ALA A 738 -5.18 -8.62 17.34
N ASP A 739 -4.23 -9.42 16.82
CA ASP A 739 -3.23 -8.96 15.84
C ASP A 739 -3.90 -8.31 14.62
N ILE A 740 -4.94 -8.95 14.05
CA ILE A 740 -5.60 -8.41 12.85
C ILE A 740 -6.36 -7.11 13.12
N VAL A 741 -6.80 -6.84 14.36
CA VAL A 741 -7.40 -5.53 14.72
C VAL A 741 -6.33 -4.45 14.67
N ALA A 742 -5.16 -4.69 15.26
CA ALA A 742 -4.03 -3.74 15.22
C ALA A 742 -3.55 -3.51 13.78
N LEU A 743 -3.41 -4.58 12.98
CA LEU A 743 -3.01 -4.47 11.58
C LEU A 743 -4.00 -3.67 10.74
N ILE A 744 -5.31 -3.91 10.90
CA ILE A 744 -6.34 -3.16 10.18
C ILE A 744 -6.34 -1.70 10.66
N ALA A 745 -6.64 -1.46 11.93
CA ALA A 745 -6.89 -0.11 12.43
C ALA A 745 -5.63 0.76 12.46
N ASP A 746 -4.46 0.18 12.73
CA ASP A 746 -3.24 0.92 13.07
C ASP A 746 -2.00 0.51 12.28
N ALA A 747 -2.08 -0.43 11.33
CA ALA A 747 -0.96 -0.90 10.48
C ALA A 747 0.26 -1.46 11.24
N GLU A 748 0.11 -1.76 12.53
CA GLU A 748 1.14 -2.31 13.41
C GLU A 748 0.72 -3.68 13.94
N ASP A 749 1.70 -4.49 14.33
CA ASP A 749 1.44 -5.67 15.15
C ASP A 749 1.06 -5.22 16.58
N ALA A 750 0.21 -5.99 17.26
CA ALA A 750 -0.20 -5.65 18.62
C ALA A 750 0.93 -5.88 19.63
N GLU A 751 1.05 -5.03 20.65
CA GLU A 751 2.09 -5.17 21.67
C GLU A 751 1.72 -6.27 22.67
N VAL A 752 2.52 -7.34 22.71
CA VAL A 752 2.24 -8.53 23.51
C VAL A 752 2.91 -8.45 24.87
N ILE A 753 2.10 -8.45 25.93
CA ILE A 753 2.54 -8.53 27.32
C ILE A 753 2.22 -9.92 27.86
N ARG A 754 3.21 -10.56 28.48
CA ARG A 754 3.11 -11.87 29.10
C ARG A 754 3.37 -11.75 30.60
N GLY A 755 2.88 -12.71 31.38
CA GLY A 755 3.22 -12.83 32.80
C GLY A 755 2.25 -12.19 33.78
N TYR A 756 1.02 -11.86 33.37
CA TYR A 756 -0.05 -11.54 34.32
C TYR A 756 -0.28 -12.75 35.25
N SER A 757 -0.04 -12.54 36.54
CA SER A 757 -0.05 -13.54 37.61
C SER A 757 -1.29 -13.47 38.51
N GLY A 758 -2.09 -12.41 38.39
CA GLY A 758 -3.10 -12.03 39.37
C GLY A 758 -2.56 -11.20 40.55
N ASP A 759 -1.25 -10.93 40.62
CA ASP A 759 -0.68 -9.96 41.57
C ASP A 759 -0.91 -8.52 41.08
N ASP A 760 -1.50 -7.68 41.94
CA ASP A 760 -1.87 -6.31 41.58
C ASP A 760 -0.66 -5.38 41.42
N ALA A 761 0.42 -5.60 42.19
CA ALA A 761 1.62 -4.77 42.13
C ALA A 761 2.43 -5.02 40.83
N GLU A 762 2.60 -6.30 40.43
CA GLU A 762 3.18 -6.61 39.12
C GLU A 762 2.24 -6.17 37.99
N THR A 763 0.92 -6.23 38.17
CA THR A 763 -0.03 -5.73 37.15
C THR A 763 0.09 -4.21 36.94
N GLU A 764 0.20 -3.42 38.01
CA GLU A 764 0.45 -1.97 37.92
C GLU A 764 1.79 -1.67 37.21
N ARG A 765 2.84 -2.42 37.56
CA ARG A 765 4.16 -2.32 36.93
C ARG A 765 4.13 -2.66 35.44
N LEU A 766 3.45 -3.74 35.04
CA LEU A 766 3.28 -4.11 33.64
C LEU A 766 2.46 -3.07 32.87
N LEU A 767 1.40 -2.50 33.48
CA LEU A 767 0.65 -1.37 32.91
C LEU A 767 1.54 -0.15 32.67
N GLY A 768 2.42 0.20 33.62
CA GLY A 768 3.41 1.26 33.45
C GLY A 768 4.39 1.01 32.30
N MET A 769 4.87 -0.23 32.15
CA MET A 769 5.69 -0.63 31.00
C MET A 769 4.93 -0.53 29.68
N ALA A 770 3.64 -0.90 29.67
CA ALA A 770 2.77 -0.84 28.50
C ALA A 770 2.54 0.61 28.02
N LEU A 771 2.19 1.50 28.96
CA LEU A 771 2.03 2.94 28.69
C LEU A 771 3.29 3.55 28.08
N LYS A 772 4.48 3.20 28.60
CA LYS A 772 5.75 3.71 28.08
C LYS A 772 6.04 3.32 26.63
N ARG A 773 5.46 2.21 26.13
CA ARG A 773 5.62 1.76 24.74
C ARG A 773 4.69 2.47 23.75
N ARG A 774 3.59 3.07 24.22
CA ARG A 774 2.61 3.80 23.39
C ARG A 774 2.00 3.00 22.22
N ALA A 775 1.94 1.69 22.36
CA ALA A 775 1.33 0.82 21.35
C ALA A 775 -0.18 1.07 21.24
N PRO A 776 -0.78 1.05 20.03
CA PRO A 776 -2.20 1.33 19.83
C PRO A 776 -3.12 0.23 20.36
N VAL A 777 -2.63 -1.01 20.40
CA VAL A 777 -3.29 -2.21 20.93
C VAL A 777 -2.30 -2.95 21.81
N ILE A 778 -2.74 -3.31 23.03
CA ILE A 778 -1.98 -4.11 23.99
C ILE A 778 -2.71 -5.43 24.22
N VAL A 779 -1.99 -6.53 24.08
CA VAL A 779 -2.49 -7.90 24.25
C VAL A 779 -1.83 -8.54 25.47
N TRP A 780 -2.62 -8.73 26.53
CA TRP A 780 -2.28 -9.51 27.72
C TRP A 780 -2.43 -11.00 27.36
N ASP A 781 -1.37 -11.58 26.80
CA ASP A 781 -1.42 -12.87 26.13
C ASP A 781 -1.14 -14.05 27.07
N ASN A 782 -1.94 -15.11 26.90
CA ASN A 782 -1.81 -16.37 27.59
C ASN A 782 -1.88 -16.24 29.12
N ILE A 783 -2.92 -15.56 29.62
CA ILE A 783 -3.32 -15.64 31.02
C ILE A 783 -3.58 -17.11 31.37
N ALA A 784 -2.95 -17.59 32.43
CA ALA A 784 -2.94 -19.00 32.79
C ALA A 784 -4.35 -19.50 33.16
N ARG A 785 -4.65 -20.76 32.82
CA ARG A 785 -5.91 -21.41 33.19
C ARG A 785 -6.02 -21.48 34.72
N GLY A 786 -7.10 -20.93 35.27
CA GLY A 786 -7.31 -20.85 36.72
C GLY A 786 -6.89 -19.51 37.34
N THR A 787 -6.12 -18.67 36.63
CA THR A 787 -5.92 -17.28 37.02
C THR A 787 -7.17 -16.48 36.63
N VAL A 788 -7.87 -15.95 37.63
CA VAL A 788 -9.03 -15.08 37.42
C VAL A 788 -8.54 -13.68 37.03
N LEU A 789 -9.12 -13.09 35.98
CA LEU A 789 -8.91 -11.70 35.62
C LEU A 789 -9.71 -10.81 36.59
N ALA A 790 -9.06 -10.45 37.69
CA ALA A 790 -9.50 -9.50 38.70
C ALA A 790 -8.26 -8.72 39.17
N SER A 791 -8.31 -7.38 39.14
CA SER A 791 -7.16 -6.53 39.46
C SER A 791 -7.63 -5.10 39.69
N THR A 792 -7.30 -4.51 40.83
CA THR A 792 -7.66 -3.11 41.12
C THR A 792 -6.89 -2.14 40.20
N ALA A 793 -5.68 -2.52 39.77
CA ALA A 793 -4.89 -1.75 38.81
C ALA A 793 -5.58 -1.68 37.42
N PHE A 794 -6.11 -2.80 36.91
CA PHE A 794 -6.93 -2.78 35.69
C PHE A 794 -8.26 -2.05 35.88
N GLU A 795 -8.95 -2.26 37.00
CA GLU A 795 -10.22 -1.59 37.29
C GLU A 795 -10.07 -0.06 37.32
N ALA A 796 -8.98 0.44 37.91
CA ALA A 796 -8.61 1.85 37.87
C ALA A 796 -8.26 2.30 36.44
N PHE A 797 -7.31 1.63 35.77
CA PHE A 797 -6.86 1.98 34.41
C PHE A 797 -8.01 2.07 33.39
N LEU A 798 -9.00 1.17 33.50
CA LEU A 798 -10.17 1.08 32.63
C LEU A 798 -11.32 2.02 33.03
N THR A 799 -11.25 2.73 34.16
CA THR A 799 -12.33 3.64 34.59
C THR A 799 -11.89 5.07 34.90
N THR A 800 -10.58 5.34 35.02
CA THR A 800 -10.05 6.69 35.18
C THR A 800 -9.52 7.28 33.86
N PRO A 801 -9.86 8.54 33.53
CA PRO A 801 -9.26 9.26 32.40
C PRO A 801 -7.76 9.54 32.60
N LYS A 802 -7.31 9.62 33.86
CA LYS A 802 -5.90 9.76 34.24
C LYS A 802 -5.51 8.59 35.13
N PHE A 803 -4.49 7.85 34.71
CA PHE A 803 -3.85 6.79 35.47
C PHE A 803 -2.37 7.17 35.59
N THR A 804 -1.82 7.13 36.79
CA THR A 804 -0.43 7.50 37.07
C THR A 804 0.22 6.40 37.88
N THR A 805 1.35 5.89 37.42
CA THR A 805 2.19 4.92 38.14
C THR A 805 3.65 5.37 38.12
N ARG A 806 4.50 4.75 38.95
CA ARG A 806 5.92 5.08 39.07
C ARG A 806 6.75 4.26 38.07
N GLN A 807 7.65 4.92 37.35
CA GLN A 807 8.63 4.21 36.53
C GLN A 807 9.63 3.46 37.42
N VAL A 808 9.67 2.13 37.26
CA VAL A 808 10.55 1.24 38.02
C VAL A 808 12.02 1.63 37.85
N GLY A 809 12.75 1.69 38.97
CA GLY A 809 14.16 2.09 39.01
C GLY A 809 14.41 3.61 39.01
N THR A 810 13.36 4.45 38.97
CA THR A 810 13.49 5.92 38.94
C THR A 810 12.53 6.62 39.91
N SER A 811 12.64 7.94 40.06
CA SER A 811 11.66 8.80 40.73
C SER A 811 10.49 9.21 39.83
N ASP A 812 10.60 8.96 38.52
CA ASP A 812 9.73 9.56 37.51
C ASP A 812 8.35 8.88 37.47
N SER A 813 7.30 9.66 37.22
CA SER A 813 5.93 9.17 37.05
C SER A 813 5.60 8.97 35.58
N ILE A 814 4.96 7.85 35.25
CA ILE A 814 4.34 7.57 33.96
C ILE A 814 2.84 7.84 34.12
N SER A 815 2.31 8.77 33.34
CA SER A 815 0.88 9.08 33.32
C SER A 815 0.28 8.76 31.96
N LYS A 816 -0.89 8.11 31.97
CA LYS A 816 -1.82 8.00 30.84
C LYS A 816 -2.20 9.41 30.39
N GLY A 817 -1.58 9.88 29.30
CA GLY A 817 -1.92 11.14 28.67
C GLY A 817 -3.19 11.02 27.83
N TYR A 818 -3.70 12.15 27.31
CA TYR A 818 -4.91 12.16 26.46
C TYR A 818 -4.79 11.34 25.17
N TRP A 819 -3.59 10.87 24.80
CA TRP A 819 -3.29 10.22 23.52
C TRP A 819 -2.78 8.77 23.69
N ASP A 820 -2.33 8.40 24.88
CA ASP A 820 -1.61 7.15 25.17
C ASP A 820 -2.60 6.03 25.56
N ASP A 821 -3.69 5.90 24.78
CA ASP A 821 -4.94 5.26 25.20
C ASP A 821 -5.24 3.98 24.39
N ALA A 822 -4.34 3.02 24.59
CA ALA A 822 -4.29 1.73 23.90
C ALA A 822 -5.52 0.84 24.15
N LEU A 823 -6.00 0.18 23.09
CA LEU A 823 -7.02 -0.87 23.19
C LEU A 823 -6.48 -2.04 24.01
N GLN A 824 -7.17 -2.39 25.10
CA GLN A 824 -6.76 -3.50 25.98
C GLN A 824 -7.45 -4.80 25.55
N VAL A 825 -6.66 -5.83 25.27
CA VAL A 825 -7.16 -7.17 24.93
C VAL A 825 -6.51 -8.22 25.84
N ALA A 826 -7.29 -9.10 26.46
CA ALA A 826 -6.78 -10.21 27.26
C ALA A 826 -7.08 -11.55 26.56
N THR A 827 -6.11 -12.47 26.55
CA THR A 827 -6.28 -13.81 25.99
C THR A 827 -6.00 -14.89 27.04
N GLY A 828 -6.75 -15.99 27.00
CA GLY A 828 -6.52 -17.12 27.91
C GLY A 828 -7.24 -18.41 27.49
N ASN A 829 -6.90 -19.51 28.15
CA ASN A 829 -7.57 -20.80 27.95
C ASN A 829 -8.62 -21.01 29.05
N GLY A 830 -9.90 -20.96 28.70
CA GLY A 830 -11.01 -20.94 29.65
C GLY A 830 -10.86 -19.80 30.67
N LEU A 831 -10.59 -18.59 30.17
CA LEU A 831 -10.35 -17.42 31.00
C LEU A 831 -11.61 -17.08 31.80
N GLN A 832 -11.43 -16.68 33.04
CA GLN A 832 -12.50 -16.29 33.97
C GLN A 832 -12.32 -14.85 34.39
N THR A 833 -13.42 -14.15 34.60
CA THR A 833 -13.46 -12.77 35.08
C THR A 833 -14.02 -12.75 36.49
N GLY A 834 -13.50 -11.88 37.35
CA GLY A 834 -13.93 -11.80 38.74
C GLY A 834 -14.02 -10.37 39.25
N GLY A 835 -14.57 -10.21 40.45
CA GLY A 835 -14.70 -8.92 41.10
C GLY A 835 -15.41 -7.90 40.22
N ASP A 836 -14.83 -6.70 40.09
CA ASP A 836 -15.42 -5.61 39.33
C ASP A 836 -15.01 -5.62 37.84
N MET A 837 -14.07 -6.48 37.45
CA MET A 837 -13.63 -6.67 36.06
C MET A 837 -14.72 -7.26 35.17
N SER A 838 -15.59 -8.15 35.66
CA SER A 838 -16.66 -8.75 34.85
C SER A 838 -17.55 -7.69 34.19
N ARG A 839 -17.86 -6.58 34.89
CA ARG A 839 -18.63 -5.46 34.31
C ARG A 839 -17.83 -4.45 33.49
N ARG A 840 -16.53 -4.70 33.24
CA ARG A 840 -15.60 -3.84 32.47
C ARG A 840 -15.04 -4.51 31.22
N VAL A 841 -15.39 -5.77 30.98
CA VAL A 841 -14.93 -6.54 29.83
C VAL A 841 -16.05 -6.89 28.87
N LEU A 842 -15.73 -7.00 27.57
CA LEU A 842 -16.57 -7.58 26.53
C LEU A 842 -15.89 -8.84 25.98
N ARG A 843 -16.63 -9.94 25.88
CA ARG A 843 -16.08 -11.30 25.73
C ARG A 843 -16.35 -11.91 24.35
N ILE A 844 -15.37 -12.64 23.85
CA ILE A 844 -15.44 -13.52 22.67
C ILE A 844 -14.99 -14.91 23.12
N ASP A 845 -15.86 -15.90 23.03
CA ASP A 845 -15.51 -17.32 23.28
C ASP A 845 -15.41 -18.11 21.97
N ILE A 846 -14.26 -18.76 21.79
CA ILE A 846 -14.00 -19.72 20.72
C ILE A 846 -14.23 -21.14 21.26
N ASN A 847 -15.27 -21.78 20.75
CA ASN A 847 -15.64 -23.16 21.03
C ASN A 847 -15.22 -24.07 19.87
N ASP A 848 -13.92 -24.36 19.77
CA ASP A 848 -13.39 -25.26 18.75
C ASP A 848 -13.62 -26.73 19.15
N THR A 849 -14.62 -27.37 18.53
CA THR A 849 -14.98 -28.76 18.83
C THR A 849 -14.05 -29.78 18.18
N THR A 850 -13.16 -29.38 17.26
CA THR A 850 -12.32 -30.31 16.47
C THR A 850 -11.29 -31.06 17.31
N GLY A 851 -10.82 -30.49 18.43
CA GLY A 851 -9.81 -31.09 19.32
C GLY A 851 -8.37 -30.99 18.83
N SER A 852 -8.15 -30.41 17.65
CA SER A 852 -6.84 -29.98 17.18
C SER A 852 -7.01 -28.66 16.42
N PRO A 853 -7.15 -27.52 17.13
CA PRO A 853 -7.45 -26.23 16.50
C PRO A 853 -6.39 -25.78 15.48
N THR A 854 -5.17 -26.31 15.58
CA THR A 854 -4.03 -26.05 14.70
C THR A 854 -4.03 -26.88 13.42
N SER A 855 -4.80 -27.97 13.31
CA SER A 855 -4.92 -28.76 12.07
C SER A 855 -6.08 -28.33 11.17
N ARG A 856 -6.76 -27.22 11.50
CA ARG A 856 -7.81 -26.65 10.66
C ARG A 856 -7.22 -26.07 9.37
N VAL A 857 -7.78 -26.49 8.23
CA VAL A 857 -7.50 -25.83 6.93
C VAL A 857 -8.27 -24.52 6.89
N LEU A 858 -7.55 -23.40 6.90
CA LEU A 858 -8.13 -22.06 6.80
C LEU A 858 -8.32 -21.66 5.33
N ARG A 859 -9.41 -20.95 5.03
CA ARG A 859 -9.66 -20.30 3.73
C ARG A 859 -8.55 -19.30 3.37
N ILE A 860 -8.00 -18.63 4.39
CA ILE A 860 -6.89 -17.70 4.29
C ILE A 860 -5.77 -18.23 5.20
N PRO A 861 -4.78 -18.98 4.66
CA PRO A 861 -3.74 -19.63 5.47
C PRO A 861 -2.87 -18.64 6.26
N ASP A 862 -2.45 -17.54 5.64
CA ASP A 862 -1.83 -16.41 6.33
C ASP A 862 -2.78 -15.21 6.38
N LEU A 863 -3.60 -15.18 7.43
CA LEU A 863 -4.54 -14.09 7.66
C LEU A 863 -3.83 -12.77 8.00
N LYS A 864 -2.59 -12.78 8.52
CA LYS A 864 -1.86 -11.55 8.85
C LYS A 864 -1.23 -10.92 7.60
N GLY A 865 -0.58 -11.72 6.77
CA GLY A 865 -0.14 -11.31 5.43
C GLY A 865 -1.32 -10.79 4.60
N TYR A 866 -2.46 -11.49 4.60
CA TYR A 866 -3.69 -11.02 3.95
C TYR A 866 -4.16 -9.67 4.49
N CYS A 867 -4.24 -9.49 5.82
CA CYS A 867 -4.65 -8.21 6.42
C CYS A 867 -3.70 -7.06 6.09
N ARG A 868 -2.38 -7.31 5.99
CA ARG A 868 -1.39 -6.31 5.57
C ARG A 868 -1.57 -5.95 4.08
N LEU A 869 -1.72 -6.96 3.22
CA LEU A 869 -1.88 -6.81 1.77
C LEU A 869 -3.19 -6.07 1.39
N HIS A 870 -4.30 -6.43 2.05
CA HIS A 870 -5.64 -5.87 1.80
C HIS A 870 -6.01 -4.73 2.76
N ARG A 871 -5.05 -4.20 3.54
CA ARG A 871 -5.31 -3.19 4.56
C ARG A 871 -6.12 -1.98 4.05
N PRO A 872 -5.81 -1.36 2.89
CA PRO A 872 -6.58 -0.21 2.41
C PRO A 872 -8.05 -0.54 2.15
N GLU A 873 -8.36 -1.75 1.69
CA GLU A 873 -9.73 -2.23 1.45
C GLU A 873 -10.47 -2.46 2.79
N LEU A 874 -9.79 -3.09 3.76
CA LEU A 874 -10.34 -3.36 5.10
C LEU A 874 -10.62 -2.06 5.87
N VAL A 875 -9.68 -1.11 5.85
CA VAL A 875 -9.88 0.21 6.48
C VAL A 875 -10.99 0.98 5.76
N ARG A 876 -11.02 0.99 4.42
CA ARG A 876 -12.12 1.60 3.64
C ARG A 876 -13.47 1.03 4.03
N ALA A 877 -13.58 -0.29 4.20
CA ALA A 877 -14.82 -0.93 4.62
C ALA A 877 -15.26 -0.44 6.03
N ALA A 878 -14.37 -0.43 7.01
CA ALA A 878 -14.69 0.05 8.36
C ALA A 878 -15.10 1.54 8.37
N LEU A 879 -14.35 2.40 7.67
CA LEU A 879 -14.65 3.82 7.57
C LEU A 879 -15.95 4.09 6.80
N THR A 880 -16.29 3.27 5.80
CA THR A 880 -17.57 3.38 5.06
C THR A 880 -18.74 3.07 5.98
N LEU A 881 -18.66 2.01 6.80
CA LEU A 881 -19.68 1.68 7.80
C LEU A 881 -19.88 2.82 8.80
N LEU A 882 -18.78 3.37 9.35
CA LEU A 882 -18.84 4.48 10.30
C LEU A 882 -19.34 5.79 9.66
N SER A 883 -18.98 6.07 8.41
CA SER A 883 -19.45 7.27 7.69
C SER A 883 -20.95 7.20 7.42
N GLY A 884 -21.47 6.02 7.05
CA GLY A 884 -22.91 5.79 6.92
C GLY A 884 -23.66 5.93 8.24
N PHE A 885 -23.09 5.42 9.34
CA PHE A 885 -23.63 5.59 10.68
C PHE A 885 -23.75 7.07 11.08
N PHE A 886 -22.67 7.86 10.92
CA PHE A 886 -22.73 9.29 11.21
C PHE A 886 -23.62 10.07 10.23
N ALA A 887 -23.76 9.64 8.98
CA ALA A 887 -24.74 10.20 8.04
C ALA A 887 -26.18 9.99 8.53
N ALA A 888 -26.52 8.78 8.96
CA ALA A 888 -27.83 8.48 9.54
C ALA A 888 -28.06 9.25 10.86
N LYS A 889 -27.03 9.38 11.72
CA LYS A 889 -27.13 10.16 12.96
C LYS A 889 -27.36 11.65 12.68
N ARG A 890 -26.70 12.22 11.66
CA ARG A 890 -26.93 13.59 11.16
C ARG A 890 -28.36 13.80 10.63
N THR A 891 -29.00 12.77 10.09
CA THR A 891 -30.42 12.82 9.64
C THR A 891 -31.42 12.41 10.73
N GLY A 892 -30.98 12.29 11.98
CA GLY A 892 -31.85 12.08 13.14
C GLY A 892 -32.01 10.63 13.61
N TRP A 893 -31.25 9.67 13.05
CA TRP A 893 -31.26 8.31 13.57
C TRP A 893 -30.70 8.25 15.00
N GLN A 894 -31.41 7.54 15.87
CA GLN A 894 -31.03 7.30 17.27
C GLN A 894 -31.44 5.88 17.68
N VAL A 895 -30.77 5.34 18.70
CA VAL A 895 -31.12 4.09 19.35
C VAL A 895 -31.00 4.24 20.87
N SER A 896 -31.96 3.70 21.62
CA SER A 896 -31.88 3.63 23.08
C SER A 896 -31.18 2.33 23.47
N LEU A 897 -29.99 2.44 24.08
CA LEU A 897 -29.19 1.30 24.52
C LEU A 897 -29.13 1.24 26.06
N PRO A 898 -28.98 0.05 26.68
CA PRO A 898 -28.75 -0.07 28.12
C PRO A 898 -27.51 0.71 28.57
N HIS A 899 -27.60 1.36 29.73
CA HIS A 899 -26.50 2.09 30.35
C HIS A 899 -25.28 1.18 30.61
N PHE A 900 -24.09 1.65 30.24
CA PHE A 900 -22.84 0.91 30.41
C PHE A 900 -21.87 1.76 31.23
N ALA A 901 -22.10 1.74 32.54
CA ALA A 901 -21.43 2.61 33.51
C ALA A 901 -19.91 2.66 33.32
N SER A 902 -19.35 3.87 33.36
CA SER A 902 -17.95 4.21 33.08
C SER A 902 -17.53 4.16 31.59
N PHE A 903 -18.39 3.65 30.70
CA PHE A 903 -18.18 3.51 29.26
C PHE A 903 -19.28 4.20 28.43
N ASP A 904 -20.01 5.14 29.02
CA ASP A 904 -21.17 5.78 28.42
C ASP A 904 -20.80 6.55 27.14
N LYS A 905 -19.66 7.23 27.14
CA LYS A 905 -19.12 7.92 25.95
C LYS A 905 -18.63 6.94 24.86
N TRP A 906 -18.13 5.76 25.24
CA TRP A 906 -17.78 4.69 24.31
C TRP A 906 -19.01 4.04 23.65
N SER A 907 -20.23 4.25 24.18
CA SER A 907 -21.44 3.66 23.60
C SER A 907 -21.75 4.11 22.18
N ILE A 908 -21.11 5.17 21.67
CA ILE A 908 -21.11 5.51 20.23
C ILE A 908 -20.64 4.34 19.34
N VAL A 909 -19.70 3.51 19.83
CA VAL A 909 -19.25 2.28 19.17
C VAL A 909 -20.38 1.25 19.12
N ARG A 910 -21.12 1.08 20.22
CA ARG A 910 -22.28 0.16 20.30
C ARG A 910 -23.40 0.59 19.36
N GLU A 911 -23.71 1.90 19.33
CA GLU A 911 -24.68 2.47 18.40
C GLU A 911 -24.34 2.13 16.95
N ALA A 912 -23.07 2.29 16.54
CA ALA A 912 -22.61 1.96 15.19
C ALA A 912 -22.75 0.47 14.85
N ILE A 913 -22.44 -0.42 15.80
CA ILE A 913 -22.61 -1.88 15.63
C ILE A 913 -24.08 -2.26 15.46
N VAL A 914 -24.98 -1.69 16.29
CA VAL A 914 -26.42 -1.93 16.20
C VAL A 914 -27.00 -1.35 14.90
N TRP A 915 -26.53 -0.19 14.45
CA TRP A 915 -26.89 0.41 13.16
C TRP A 915 -26.49 -0.46 11.95
N CYS A 916 -25.38 -1.20 12.06
CA CYS A 916 -24.98 -2.21 11.07
C CYS A 916 -25.87 -3.49 11.05
N GLY A 917 -26.90 -3.57 11.91
CA GLY A 917 -27.79 -4.73 12.01
C GLY A 917 -27.25 -5.87 12.89
N LEU A 918 -26.21 -5.62 13.69
CA LEU A 918 -25.57 -6.60 14.56
C LEU A 918 -26.11 -6.51 16.01
N PRO A 919 -25.93 -7.56 16.85
CA PRO A 919 -26.25 -7.49 18.27
C PRO A 919 -25.43 -6.42 19.01
N ASP A 920 -26.02 -5.79 20.04
CA ASP A 920 -25.30 -4.85 20.93
C ASP A 920 -24.14 -5.56 21.65
N PRO A 921 -22.88 -5.11 21.48
CA PRO A 921 -21.72 -5.70 22.16
C PRO A 921 -21.87 -5.82 23.69
N TYR A 922 -22.69 -4.96 24.32
CA TYR A 922 -22.99 -5.04 25.76
C TYR A 922 -23.53 -6.40 26.23
N LEU A 923 -24.20 -7.15 25.34
CA LEU A 923 -24.72 -8.48 25.66
C LEU A 923 -23.61 -9.48 26.01
N ALA A 924 -22.40 -9.26 25.48
CA ALA A 924 -21.19 -10.03 25.70
C ALA A 924 -20.37 -9.56 26.91
N ARG A 925 -20.90 -8.68 27.76
CA ARG A 925 -20.24 -8.29 29.00
C ARG A 925 -19.94 -9.52 29.87
N GLY A 926 -18.80 -9.51 30.57
CA GLY A 926 -18.47 -10.57 31.52
C GLY A 926 -19.57 -10.75 32.57
N ARG A 927 -19.95 -12.00 32.84
CA ARG A 927 -20.92 -12.34 33.88
C ARG A 927 -20.26 -13.30 34.85
N ALA A 928 -20.02 -12.84 36.07
CA ALA A 928 -19.43 -13.66 37.13
C ALA A 928 -20.25 -14.93 37.40
N GLU A 929 -21.57 -14.87 37.19
CA GLU A 929 -22.49 -16.02 37.28
C GLU A 929 -22.21 -17.10 36.20
N ASP A 930 -21.89 -16.70 34.96
CA ASP A 930 -21.59 -17.63 33.86
C ASP A 930 -20.17 -18.23 34.01
N ASP A 931 -19.21 -17.44 34.50
CA ASP A 931 -17.87 -17.91 34.86
C ASP A 931 -17.90 -18.87 36.07
N ALA A 932 -18.80 -18.63 37.04
CA ALA A 932 -19.07 -19.52 38.17
C ALA A 932 -19.79 -20.81 37.75
N ASP A 933 -20.77 -20.76 36.84
CA ASP A 933 -21.40 -21.96 36.27
C ASP A 933 -20.38 -22.84 35.52
N THR A 934 -19.43 -22.19 34.82
CA THR A 934 -18.32 -22.87 34.13
C THR A 934 -17.30 -23.45 35.11
N ALA A 935 -16.99 -22.75 36.22
CA ALA A 935 -16.17 -23.29 37.31
C ALA A 935 -16.83 -24.51 37.96
N ASN A 936 -18.12 -24.39 38.29
CA ASN A 936 -18.93 -25.46 38.87
C ASN A 936 -19.01 -26.67 37.95
N PHE A 937 -19.12 -26.48 36.63
CA PHE A 937 -19.03 -27.59 35.68
C PHE A 937 -17.68 -28.32 35.76
N ARG A 938 -16.56 -27.58 35.81
CA ARG A 938 -15.22 -28.16 35.94
C ARG A 938 -15.06 -28.96 37.23
N PHE A 939 -15.37 -28.36 38.37
CA PHE A 939 -15.28 -29.03 39.67
C PHE A 939 -16.23 -30.24 39.76
N ALA A 940 -17.43 -30.16 39.18
CA ALA A 940 -18.35 -31.30 39.10
C ALA A 940 -17.76 -32.46 38.29
N ILE A 941 -17.09 -32.20 37.16
CA ILE A 941 -16.39 -33.23 36.36
C ILE A 941 -15.24 -33.84 37.18
N GLU A 942 -14.38 -33.02 37.78
CA GLU A 942 -13.20 -33.47 38.56
C GLU A 942 -13.61 -34.33 39.76
N HIS A 943 -14.57 -33.85 40.57
CA HIS A 943 -15.09 -34.59 41.72
C HIS A 943 -15.84 -35.85 41.31
N LEU A 944 -16.68 -35.83 40.26
CA LEU A 944 -17.36 -37.03 39.79
C LEU A 944 -16.39 -38.07 39.25
N ARG A 945 -15.33 -37.68 38.54
CA ARG A 945 -14.27 -38.61 38.12
C ARG A 945 -13.64 -39.31 39.31
N SER A 946 -13.16 -38.55 40.30
CA SER A 946 -12.59 -39.14 41.52
C SER A 946 -13.61 -40.05 42.23
N ILE A 947 -14.86 -39.64 42.42
CA ILE A 947 -15.89 -40.48 43.06
C ILE A 947 -16.19 -41.77 42.26
N ILE A 948 -16.20 -41.69 40.92
CA ILE A 948 -16.46 -42.83 40.05
C ILE A 948 -15.28 -43.82 40.04
N GLU A 949 -14.05 -43.30 39.99
CA GLU A 949 -12.80 -44.07 39.96
C GLU A 949 -12.50 -44.68 41.35
N ASP A 950 -12.55 -43.89 42.41
CA ASP A 950 -12.12 -44.25 43.77
C ASP A 950 -13.23 -44.67 44.75
N GLY A 951 -14.50 -44.38 44.46
CA GLY A 951 -15.60 -44.48 45.43
C GLY A 951 -16.15 -45.88 45.67
N GLY A 952 -15.66 -46.89 44.95
CA GLY A 952 -16.13 -48.29 45.07
C GLY A 952 -17.62 -48.49 44.72
N LEU A 953 -18.21 -47.57 43.96
CA LEU A 953 -19.63 -47.58 43.62
C LEU A 953 -19.99 -48.69 42.62
N ARG A 954 -21.20 -49.24 42.75
CA ARG A 954 -21.72 -50.22 41.79
C ARG A 954 -21.82 -49.57 40.40
N ARG A 955 -21.14 -50.17 39.43
CA ARG A 955 -21.18 -49.73 38.02
C ARG A 955 -22.49 -50.16 37.35
N HIS A 956 -23.06 -49.25 36.57
CA HIS A 956 -24.23 -49.44 35.72
C HIS A 956 -23.84 -49.14 34.27
N GLY A 957 -23.17 -50.09 33.63
CA GLY A 957 -22.36 -49.81 32.44
C GLY A 957 -21.14 -48.95 32.82
N GLU A 958 -20.81 -47.96 32.01
CA GLU A 958 -19.69 -47.05 32.28
C GLU A 958 -19.94 -46.08 33.45
N GLY A 959 -21.20 -45.82 33.80
CA GLY A 959 -21.61 -44.85 34.83
C GLY A 959 -21.97 -45.45 36.19
N VAL A 960 -22.38 -44.59 37.12
CA VAL A 960 -22.84 -44.91 38.48
C VAL A 960 -24.22 -44.28 38.75
N LEU A 961 -25.02 -44.85 39.66
CA LEU A 961 -26.28 -44.23 40.07
C LEU A 961 -26.01 -42.93 40.86
N VAL A 962 -26.67 -41.84 40.48
CA VAL A 962 -26.58 -40.54 41.17
C VAL A 962 -27.02 -40.67 42.65
N GLY A 963 -27.99 -41.55 42.93
CA GLY A 963 -28.41 -41.84 44.30
C GLY A 963 -27.34 -42.54 45.15
N ASP A 964 -26.42 -43.29 44.54
CA ASP A 964 -25.34 -43.97 45.27
C ASP A 964 -24.12 -43.04 45.45
N VAL A 965 -23.87 -42.12 44.52
CA VAL A 965 -22.93 -40.99 44.70
C VAL A 965 -23.31 -40.16 45.93
N VAL A 966 -24.59 -39.78 46.05
CA VAL A 966 -25.08 -38.99 47.20
C VAL A 966 -24.95 -39.77 48.52
N LYS A 967 -25.32 -41.06 48.55
CA LYS A 967 -25.15 -41.90 49.75
C LYS A 967 -23.69 -42.03 50.17
N LEU A 968 -22.79 -42.21 49.19
CA LEU A 968 -21.35 -42.28 49.46
C LEU A 968 -20.83 -40.98 50.05
N LEU A 969 -21.15 -39.83 49.45
CA LEU A 969 -20.75 -38.51 49.96
C LEU A 969 -21.23 -38.28 51.40
N VAL A 970 -22.49 -38.58 51.71
CA VAL A 970 -23.04 -38.43 53.07
C VAL A 970 -22.37 -39.38 54.07
N ARG A 971 -22.12 -40.64 53.69
CA ARG A 971 -21.46 -41.64 54.54
C ARG A 971 -19.99 -41.30 54.78
N ASP A 972 -19.29 -40.87 53.73
CA ASP A 972 -17.87 -40.51 53.77
C ASP A 972 -17.66 -39.25 54.63
N HIS A 973 -18.47 -38.21 54.45
CA HIS A 973 -18.44 -37.00 55.27
C HIS A 973 -18.67 -37.25 56.76
N ALA A 974 -19.45 -38.28 57.12
CA ALA A 974 -19.68 -38.70 58.51
C ALA A 974 -18.57 -39.59 59.09
N SER A 975 -17.51 -39.90 58.33
CA SER A 975 -16.38 -40.71 58.80
C SER A 975 -15.31 -39.85 59.50
N ALA A 976 -14.44 -40.49 60.29
CA ALA A 976 -13.34 -39.81 60.99
C ALA A 976 -12.24 -39.26 60.05
N ALA A 977 -12.24 -39.66 58.77
CA ALA A 977 -11.28 -39.22 57.76
C ALA A 977 -11.93 -39.25 56.36
N PRO A 978 -12.76 -38.24 56.01
CA PRO A 978 -13.53 -38.23 54.76
C PRO A 978 -12.62 -38.12 53.53
N LYS A 979 -12.68 -39.11 52.61
CA LYS A 979 -11.89 -39.12 51.36
C LYS A 979 -12.41 -38.11 50.33
N PHE A 980 -13.71 -37.82 50.35
CA PHE A 980 -14.42 -36.96 49.39
C PHE A 980 -14.99 -35.70 50.05
N GLY A 981 -14.44 -35.26 51.19
CA GLY A 981 -14.92 -34.10 51.95
C GLY A 981 -14.96 -32.80 51.13
N THR A 982 -14.00 -32.58 50.22
CA THR A 982 -13.99 -31.43 49.30
C THR A 982 -15.16 -31.47 48.30
N ALA A 983 -15.46 -32.65 47.75
CA ALA A 983 -16.62 -32.83 46.88
C ALA A 983 -17.94 -32.60 47.63
N TYR A 984 -18.04 -33.07 48.88
CA TYR A 984 -19.22 -32.82 49.73
C TYR A 984 -19.43 -31.31 49.95
N GLY A 985 -18.37 -30.56 50.31
CA GLY A 985 -18.42 -29.11 50.46
C GLY A 985 -18.85 -28.40 49.16
N PHE A 986 -18.15 -28.69 48.05
CA PHE A 986 -18.44 -28.13 46.73
C PHE A 986 -19.91 -28.31 46.32
N PHE A 987 -20.44 -29.53 46.39
CA PHE A 987 -21.82 -29.79 46.00
C PHE A 987 -22.83 -29.09 46.94
N GLY A 988 -22.52 -28.98 48.24
CA GLY A 988 -23.32 -28.22 49.20
C GLY A 988 -23.38 -26.72 48.87
N GLU A 989 -22.21 -26.10 48.63
CA GLU A 989 -22.08 -24.70 48.22
C GLU A 989 -22.75 -24.41 46.86
N ALA A 990 -22.67 -25.37 45.92
CA ALA A 990 -23.37 -25.32 44.63
C ALA A 990 -24.90 -25.54 44.72
N GLY A 991 -25.46 -25.61 45.94
CA GLY A 991 -26.90 -25.69 46.20
C GLY A 991 -27.48 -27.10 46.12
N VAL A 992 -26.67 -28.15 46.11
CA VAL A 992 -27.15 -29.54 46.19
C VAL A 992 -27.47 -29.89 47.63
N THR A 993 -28.71 -30.35 47.86
CA THR A 993 -29.14 -30.83 49.18
C THR A 993 -28.48 -32.17 49.48
N LEU A 994 -27.47 -32.18 50.35
CA LEU A 994 -26.76 -33.38 50.80
C LEU A 994 -27.15 -33.73 52.25
N GLY A 995 -27.80 -34.89 52.43
CA GLY A 995 -28.21 -35.37 53.75
C GLY A 995 -29.19 -36.55 53.65
N ALA A 996 -29.62 -37.08 54.80
CA ALA A 996 -30.53 -38.23 54.89
C ALA A 996 -32.00 -37.93 54.50
N GLN A 997 -32.26 -36.82 53.79
CA GLN A 997 -33.61 -36.39 53.45
C GLN A 997 -34.12 -36.93 52.10
N HIS A 998 -35.43 -37.11 52.01
CA HIS A 998 -36.12 -37.52 50.81
C HIS A 998 -35.91 -36.48 49.70
N GLY A 999 -35.24 -36.86 48.60
CA GLY A 999 -35.01 -35.99 47.44
C GLY A 999 -33.56 -35.55 47.18
N ALA A 1000 -32.58 -35.89 48.03
CA ALA A 1000 -31.18 -35.52 47.81
C ALA A 1000 -30.63 -35.99 46.44
N ALA A 1001 -30.95 -37.22 46.02
CA ALA A 1001 -30.62 -37.74 44.69
C ALA A 1001 -31.30 -36.99 43.52
N VAL A 1002 -32.47 -36.39 43.76
CA VAL A 1002 -33.18 -35.55 42.78
C VAL A 1002 -32.55 -34.16 42.72
N SER A 1003 -32.11 -33.61 43.86
CA SER A 1003 -31.36 -32.35 43.93
C SER A 1003 -30.04 -32.44 43.17
N MET A 1004 -29.25 -33.49 43.43
CA MET A 1004 -28.02 -33.78 42.67
C MET A 1004 -28.33 -34.02 41.19
N GLY A 1005 -29.37 -34.78 40.85
CA GLY A 1005 -29.79 -34.99 39.47
C GLY A 1005 -30.10 -33.68 38.72
N LYS A 1006 -30.88 -32.77 39.35
CA LYS A 1006 -31.19 -31.44 38.79
C LYS A 1006 -29.94 -30.58 38.59
N PHE A 1007 -28.99 -30.63 39.51
CA PHE A 1007 -27.71 -29.93 39.36
C PHE A 1007 -26.92 -30.46 38.16
N LEU A 1008 -26.75 -31.78 38.05
CA LEU A 1008 -26.00 -32.40 36.95
C LEU A 1008 -26.66 -32.24 35.58
N THR A 1009 -28.00 -32.17 35.50
CA THR A 1009 -28.71 -31.89 34.25
C THR A 1009 -28.36 -30.52 33.63
N LYS A 1010 -27.91 -29.53 34.43
CA LYS A 1010 -27.41 -28.25 33.89
C LYS A 1010 -26.19 -28.40 32.98
N TYR A 1011 -25.44 -29.50 33.14
CA TYR A 1011 -24.14 -29.76 32.54
C TYR A 1011 -24.14 -30.96 31.57
N GLU A 1012 -25.29 -31.61 31.40
CA GLU A 1012 -25.44 -32.76 30.51
C GLU A 1012 -25.08 -32.38 29.07
N GLY A 1013 -24.21 -33.18 28.45
CA GLY A 1013 -23.75 -32.94 27.08
C GLY A 1013 -22.67 -31.87 26.92
N ARG A 1014 -22.37 -31.05 27.94
CA ARG A 1014 -21.24 -30.10 27.88
C ARG A 1014 -19.90 -30.84 27.86
N VAL A 1015 -18.89 -30.25 27.21
CA VAL A 1015 -17.54 -30.82 27.08
C VAL A 1015 -16.52 -29.92 27.79
N LEU A 1016 -15.68 -30.51 28.63
CA LEU A 1016 -14.57 -29.86 29.33
C LEU A 1016 -13.23 -30.29 28.70
N PRO A 1017 -12.45 -29.39 28.09
CA PRO A 1017 -11.08 -29.68 27.66
C PRO A 1017 -10.09 -29.60 28.85
N ASP A 1018 -9.30 -30.65 29.01
CA ASP A 1018 -8.30 -30.89 30.06
C ASP A 1018 -6.99 -31.40 29.41
N GLY A 1019 -6.09 -30.48 29.08
CA GLY A 1019 -4.87 -30.78 28.32
C GLY A 1019 -5.18 -31.31 26.92
N SER A 1020 -4.70 -32.51 26.60
CA SER A 1020 -5.03 -33.23 25.35
C SER A 1020 -6.28 -34.10 25.45
N THR A 1021 -6.96 -34.14 26.61
CA THR A 1021 -8.12 -35.01 26.87
C THR A 1021 -9.38 -34.16 27.01
N LYS A 1022 -10.48 -34.58 26.37
CA LYS A 1022 -11.79 -33.98 26.58
C LYS A 1022 -12.63 -34.86 27.49
N TRP A 1023 -13.43 -34.25 28.37
CA TRP A 1023 -14.34 -34.94 29.28
C TRP A 1023 -15.77 -34.46 29.08
N GLN A 1024 -16.75 -35.35 29.15
CA GLN A 1024 -18.17 -35.00 29.04
C GLN A 1024 -18.99 -35.74 30.10
N LEU A 1025 -19.95 -35.03 30.67
CA LEU A 1025 -20.97 -35.60 31.53
C LEU A 1025 -22.19 -36.01 30.70
N LYS A 1026 -22.64 -37.25 30.88
CA LYS A 1026 -23.89 -37.78 30.32
C LYS A 1026 -24.77 -38.30 31.45
N LEU A 1027 -26.08 -38.03 31.38
CA LEU A 1027 -27.06 -38.69 32.22
C LEU A 1027 -27.85 -39.69 31.38
N ARG A 1028 -28.36 -40.74 32.03
CA ARG A 1028 -29.32 -41.67 31.43
C ARG A 1028 -30.22 -42.23 32.52
N ARG A 1029 -31.46 -42.60 32.18
CA ARG A 1029 -32.34 -43.29 33.13
C ARG A 1029 -32.05 -44.80 33.15
N ALA A 1030 -32.13 -45.38 34.34
CA ALA A 1030 -32.06 -46.82 34.57
C ALA A 1030 -33.02 -47.24 35.69
N LYS A 1031 -33.23 -48.55 35.86
CA LYS A 1031 -33.98 -49.11 36.99
C LYS A 1031 -33.24 -48.77 38.30
N GLY A 1032 -33.78 -47.83 39.06
CA GLY A 1032 -33.16 -47.28 40.28
C GLY A 1032 -32.85 -45.78 40.26
N GLY A 1033 -32.96 -45.10 39.11
CA GLY A 1033 -32.81 -43.64 39.01
C GLY A 1033 -31.97 -43.18 37.82
N SER A 1034 -31.45 -41.95 37.90
CA SER A 1034 -30.47 -41.43 36.94
C SER A 1034 -29.09 -42.03 37.19
N VAL A 1035 -28.46 -42.50 36.12
CA VAL A 1035 -27.06 -42.91 36.06
C VAL A 1035 -26.26 -41.76 35.46
N VAL A 1036 -25.17 -41.37 36.12
CA VAL A 1036 -24.19 -40.40 35.60
C VAL A 1036 -22.96 -41.13 35.09
N THR A 1037 -22.51 -40.76 33.90
CA THR A 1037 -21.23 -41.15 33.33
C THR A 1037 -20.40 -39.90 33.09
N VAL A 1038 -19.13 -39.92 33.50
CA VAL A 1038 -18.13 -38.95 33.06
C VAL A 1038 -17.09 -39.70 32.25
N GLY A 1039 -17.04 -39.44 30.96
CA GLY A 1039 -16.23 -40.18 29.99
C GLY A 1039 -15.33 -39.26 29.16
N ARG A 1040 -14.30 -39.85 28.56
CA ARG A 1040 -13.48 -39.18 27.55
C ARG A 1040 -14.25 -39.06 26.23
N VAL A 1041 -13.97 -38.03 25.44
CA VAL A 1041 -14.60 -37.74 24.14
C VAL A 1041 -13.56 -37.48 23.05
#